data_AF-A0A7W7FIV6-F1
#
_entry.id   AF-A0A7W7FIV6-F1
#
_cell.length_a   1.000
_cell.length_b   1.000
_cell.length_c   1.000
_cell.angle_alpha   90.00
_cell.angle_beta   90.00
_cell.angle_gamma   90.00
#
_symmetry.space_group_name_H-M   'P 1'
#
loop_
_entity.id
_entity.type
_entity.pdbx_description
1 polymer ?
#
loop_
_entity_poly.entity_id
_entity_poly.type
_entity_poly.pdbx_seq_one_letter_code
_entity_poly.pdbx_strand_id
1 'polypeptide(L)'
;MRASRTQRLTAASTALAVGLLGALAATAPAAADDGPVEAGIVVPKVEGLPADFINGVDVSSVLALEDSGVVFRDDEGRPADLFEVLADHDVTDVRVRVWNDPFDADGNGYGGGDVDVERAVEIGERATAAGLRLLVDFHYSDFWADPAKQHAPKAWEQLSVDEKALETREYTTAALEQFEAAGVDVRMVQVGNETNNAVAGVSGWPGMAKIFAAGSAAVRDVYPDALVAVHFTNPESAGRYAGYAAELERRGVDYDVFASSYYPYWHGTTTNLTSVLRQVADTYDKQVMVAETSWAHTLDDADGHGNVIDLASEATQYPVSVQGQATAVRDVIEAVVDVGDAGIGVFYWEPAWLPVGPPDQLEQNKALWERDGSGWASSFAAEYDPDDAGQYYGGSAWDNQALFAADGTPLESLNVFSYARTGAVAPLAVVDVADPTVTLTDGDAIALPETVTVTYNDGSTAEEAVTWSDDIDWIGGPGTYRVAGTTASGETSTATVVIRPVNALRNPGFEDADVSMWTRTGTGLTLRATDDPHSGSRSAHFYSGSAYTFQLTQTVTGLAAGRYTASGALQGDGAESDGTVRLGLTSAGQTASAPFALDGWRNWSSPTTDAITVAEGASATLTVTATLPAGAWGTLDDLVLTRAADAVDTGDLEALVARAEGIGRTVVTAASLAPLDDAVRIAGLVLASAAPTSARVDAAEAKLLAALDGLVLSGPEPAPVVLPVEVTVEEGDAVALPSRASVRTWNGAVREREATWSDAASWISGPGTYRVSGRVGGIATTATVTVTAASSVRNGGFESADISMWEVSGAGATIQATTDAASGSRAVAFWSGSDYRFTVSQRITGVTPGTYAVSAVAQGDGEGSGSVRVTAQTSAGAQSAPIALDGWQQFRTGTTPVVTVGTDGILTVGVAADLPAEAWGTVDSIRVVRAGEKTDTAALREGVTALAAVDGAAYTTWSFARVSAALEKARIVLAADWPTAAQVAKARDLIADAKAALVRTDADTAGAVPGKGALSNDNGWDTGLKDGAYTVTMNLWWGENASSVRLYENGRLLKVVPVEYRGQRAQAVSVPVSGRTDGTYRYTAVLANTKGETTTAAMDVVVDAAKPGTPVLSHDNHDGDGTYTVTTNMWWGTNATSYRVLQDGAVVAEGSLTARTPGAQQVTYRASGMARGGHTYLVEFVNDAGVTAGKPITVTVLR
;
A
#
# COMPACT_ATOMS: atom_id res chain seq x y z
N MET A 1 -42.59 -38.93 -0.90
CA MET A 1 -43.85 -38.74 -0.15
C MET A 1 -44.34 -37.32 -0.45
N ARG A 2 -45.33 -37.17 -1.34
CA ARG A 2 -46.67 -36.57 -1.07
C ARG A 2 -46.59 -35.27 -0.24
N ALA A 3 -46.65 -34.08 -0.81
CA ALA A 3 -47.76 -33.39 -1.52
C ALA A 3 -48.76 -32.65 -0.60
N SER A 4 -49.24 -31.52 -1.14
CA SER A 4 -50.49 -30.76 -0.88
C SER A 4 -50.55 -29.88 0.38
N ARG A 5 -50.72 -28.55 0.25
CA ARG A 5 -51.86 -27.74 -0.27
C ARG A 5 -53.05 -27.62 0.71
N THR A 6 -53.23 -26.38 1.19
CA THR A 6 -54.44 -25.54 1.04
C THR A 6 -55.83 -26.06 1.48
N GLN A 7 -56.50 -25.34 2.39
CA GLN A 7 -57.96 -25.08 2.49
C GLN A 7 -58.08 -23.74 3.23
N ARG A 8 -58.53 -22.59 2.71
CA ARG A 8 -59.73 -22.17 1.97
C ARG A 8 -61.05 -22.74 2.48
N LEU A 9 -61.86 -21.84 3.06
CA LEU A 9 -63.31 -21.94 3.12
C LEU A 9 -63.90 -20.66 2.48
N THR A 10 -64.62 -20.88 1.39
CA THR A 10 -65.36 -19.94 0.55
C THR A 10 -66.86 -20.14 0.74
N ALA A 11 -67.64 -19.05 0.74
CA ALA A 11 -68.91 -18.84 0.00
C ALA A 11 -69.58 -17.56 0.54
N ALA A 12 -70.20 -16.67 -0.24
CA ALA A 12 -70.90 -16.89 -1.49
C ALA A 12 -70.90 -15.63 -2.38
N SER A 13 -70.92 -15.90 -3.68
CA SER A 13 -71.05 -15.02 -4.83
C SER A 13 -72.46 -14.43 -4.96
N THR A 14 -72.61 -13.24 -5.58
CA THR A 14 -73.42 -13.04 -6.81
C THR A 14 -73.03 -11.71 -7.45
N ALA A 15 -72.70 -11.74 -8.74
CA ALA A 15 -72.37 -10.59 -9.58
C ALA A 15 -73.64 -9.92 -10.14
N LEU A 16 -73.59 -8.61 -10.39
CA LEU A 16 -74.03 -8.03 -11.66
C LEU A 16 -73.45 -6.62 -11.85
N ALA A 17 -72.88 -6.40 -13.02
CA ALA A 17 -72.29 -5.16 -13.48
C ALA A 17 -73.34 -4.12 -13.93
N VAL A 18 -72.89 -2.86 -13.99
CA VAL A 18 -73.15 -1.79 -14.99
C VAL A 18 -73.47 -0.45 -14.31
N GLY A 19 -72.68 0.58 -14.67
CA GLY A 19 -73.18 1.96 -14.74
C GLY A 19 -72.31 3.03 -14.09
N LEU A 20 -71.51 3.71 -14.91
CA LEU A 20 -70.83 4.98 -14.65
C LEU A 20 -71.71 6.04 -13.94
N LEU A 21 -71.14 6.76 -12.96
CA LEU A 21 -70.88 8.22 -12.95
C LEU A 21 -70.82 8.80 -11.52
N GLY A 22 -69.72 9.50 -11.21
CA GLY A 22 -69.69 10.63 -10.27
C GLY A 22 -69.21 10.33 -8.84
N ALA A 23 -67.89 10.20 -8.64
CA ALA A 23 -67.29 10.32 -7.31
C ALA A 23 -66.71 11.73 -7.13
N LEU A 24 -67.35 12.50 -6.25
CA LEU A 24 -66.73 13.64 -5.58
C LEU A 24 -65.48 13.14 -4.83
N ALA A 25 -64.32 13.70 -5.17
CA ALA A 25 -63.10 13.51 -4.40
C ALA A 25 -63.32 14.09 -2.99
N ALA A 26 -63.31 13.22 -1.99
CA ALA A 26 -63.10 13.62 -0.61
C ALA A 26 -61.61 13.95 -0.46
N THR A 27 -61.29 15.21 -0.19
CA THR A 27 -59.94 15.66 0.17
C THR A 27 -59.52 14.99 1.47
N ALA A 28 -58.40 14.26 1.44
CA ALA A 28 -57.73 13.78 2.64
C ALA A 28 -57.25 14.99 3.48
N PRO A 29 -57.22 14.89 4.82
CA PRO A 29 -56.76 15.99 5.66
C PRO A 29 -55.26 16.18 5.45
N ALA A 30 -54.83 17.43 5.33
CA ALA A 30 -53.43 17.81 5.33
C ALA A 30 -52.75 17.28 6.60
N ALA A 31 -51.60 16.61 6.43
CA ALA A 31 -50.72 16.26 7.53
C ALA A 31 -50.33 17.55 8.28
N ALA A 32 -50.33 17.48 9.62
CA ALA A 32 -49.86 18.59 10.43
C ALA A 32 -48.38 18.85 10.12
N ASP A 33 -48.03 20.11 9.91
CA ASP A 33 -46.66 20.60 9.78
C ASP A 33 -46.05 20.51 11.19
N ASP A 34 -45.49 19.35 11.52
CA ASP A 34 -44.68 19.19 12.73
C ASP A 34 -43.46 20.10 12.53
N GLY A 35 -43.35 21.16 13.34
CA GLY A 35 -42.30 22.18 13.23
C GLY A 35 -40.88 21.61 13.33
N PRO A 36 -39.84 22.46 13.31
CA PRO A 36 -38.46 21.99 13.30
C PRO A 36 -38.16 21.07 14.48
N VAL A 37 -37.33 20.06 14.25
CA VAL A 37 -36.91 19.10 15.27
C VAL A 37 -35.85 19.70 16.18
N GLU A 38 -35.83 19.31 17.45
CA GLU A 38 -34.74 19.69 18.36
C GLU A 38 -33.53 18.79 18.11
N ALA A 39 -32.36 19.39 17.95
CA ALA A 39 -31.10 18.73 17.58
C ALA A 39 -29.90 19.40 18.27
N GLY A 40 -28.69 18.84 18.09
CA GLY A 40 -27.41 19.45 18.44
C GLY A 40 -26.85 20.39 17.36
N ILE A 41 -27.39 20.32 16.14
CA ILE A 41 -27.09 21.22 15.01
C ILE A 41 -28.34 21.96 14.53
N VAL A 42 -28.15 23.12 13.88
CA VAL A 42 -29.21 23.90 13.23
C VAL A 42 -29.19 23.61 11.73
N VAL A 43 -30.33 23.21 11.17
CA VAL A 43 -30.44 23.00 9.72
C VAL A 43 -31.74 23.66 9.27
N PRO A 44 -31.69 24.77 8.52
CA PRO A 44 -32.90 25.38 7.97
C PRO A 44 -33.58 24.42 7.00
N LYS A 45 -34.91 24.30 7.11
CA LYS A 45 -35.74 23.58 6.14
C LYS A 45 -35.47 24.13 4.73
N VAL A 46 -35.36 23.23 3.76
CA VAL A 46 -35.30 23.57 2.33
C VAL A 46 -36.73 23.67 1.83
N GLU A 47 -37.16 24.89 1.49
CA GLU A 47 -38.51 25.12 1.02
C GLU A 47 -38.74 24.49 -0.36
N GLY A 48 -39.85 23.77 -0.52
CA GLY A 48 -40.19 23.14 -1.80
C GLY A 48 -39.42 21.85 -2.13
N LEU A 49 -38.64 21.29 -1.20
CA LEU A 49 -37.93 20.01 -1.38
C LEU A 49 -38.90 18.86 -1.76
N PRO A 50 -38.79 18.26 -2.96
CA PRO A 50 -39.68 17.20 -3.40
C PRO A 50 -39.63 15.94 -2.53
N ALA A 51 -40.75 15.25 -2.38
CA ALA A 51 -40.85 14.03 -1.57
C ALA A 51 -40.00 12.87 -2.13
N ASP A 52 -39.76 12.85 -3.43
CA ASP A 52 -38.97 11.87 -4.18
C ASP A 52 -37.57 12.37 -4.58
N PHE A 53 -37.14 13.51 -4.02
CA PHE A 53 -35.79 14.04 -4.16
C PHE A 53 -34.76 13.02 -3.67
N ILE A 54 -33.72 12.79 -4.47
CA ILE A 54 -32.67 11.81 -4.19
C ILE A 54 -31.72 12.37 -3.12
N ASN A 55 -31.70 11.71 -1.98
CA ASN A 55 -30.70 11.89 -0.92
C ASN A 55 -29.68 10.77 -1.06
N GLY A 56 -28.67 10.97 -1.91
CA GLY A 56 -27.72 9.95 -2.29
C GLY A 56 -26.41 9.99 -1.51
N VAL A 57 -25.73 8.85 -1.42
CA VAL A 57 -24.33 8.77 -0.96
C VAL A 57 -23.51 7.81 -1.82
N ASP A 58 -22.23 8.08 -2.05
CA ASP A 58 -21.28 7.14 -2.64
C ASP A 58 -20.46 6.48 -1.53
N VAL A 59 -20.55 5.16 -1.37
CA VAL A 59 -19.82 4.41 -0.33
C VAL A 59 -18.99 3.29 -0.93
N SER A 60 -18.42 3.51 -2.12
CA SER A 60 -17.81 2.41 -2.87
C SER A 60 -16.57 1.81 -2.17
N SER A 61 -15.93 2.55 -1.27
CA SER A 61 -14.81 2.05 -0.45
C SER A 61 -15.22 0.99 0.60
N VAL A 62 -16.52 0.81 0.88
CA VAL A 62 -17.03 0.05 2.04
C VAL A 62 -16.46 -1.37 2.18
N LEU A 63 -16.39 -2.14 1.09
CA LEU A 63 -15.96 -3.54 1.15
C LEU A 63 -14.47 -3.65 1.50
N ALA A 64 -13.63 -2.81 0.88
CA ALA A 64 -12.20 -2.78 1.19
C ALA A 64 -11.93 -2.35 2.65
N LEU A 65 -12.73 -1.41 3.18
CA LEU A 65 -12.64 -0.99 4.57
C LEU A 65 -13.02 -2.11 5.54
N GLU A 66 -14.11 -2.84 5.26
CA GLU A 66 -14.53 -3.99 6.05
C GLU A 66 -13.49 -5.12 5.99
N ASP A 67 -12.88 -5.39 4.83
CA ASP A 67 -11.77 -6.33 4.65
C ASP A 67 -10.53 -5.91 5.49
N SER A 68 -10.29 -4.61 5.61
CA SER A 68 -9.27 -4.01 6.48
C SER A 68 -9.65 -3.99 7.97
N GLY A 69 -10.88 -4.36 8.33
CA GLY A 69 -11.36 -4.49 9.70
C GLY A 69 -12.03 -3.25 10.29
N VAL A 70 -12.40 -2.28 9.45
CA VAL A 70 -13.24 -1.13 9.85
C VAL A 70 -14.63 -1.63 10.28
N VAL A 71 -15.20 -0.99 11.29
CA VAL A 71 -16.53 -1.35 11.84
C VAL A 71 -17.40 -0.11 11.91
N PHE A 72 -18.50 -0.11 11.16
CA PHE A 72 -19.55 0.92 11.24
C PHE A 72 -20.49 0.67 12.42
N ARG A 73 -21.13 1.74 12.92
CA ARG A 73 -21.97 1.71 14.12
C ARG A 73 -23.28 2.46 13.91
N ASP A 74 -24.28 2.13 14.72
CA ASP A 74 -25.53 2.89 14.84
C ASP A 74 -25.41 4.07 15.82
N ASP A 75 -26.49 4.85 15.96
CA ASP A 75 -26.60 5.99 16.90
C ASP A 75 -26.35 5.61 18.37
N GLU A 76 -26.51 4.34 18.74
CA GLU A 76 -26.20 3.82 20.08
C GLU A 76 -24.75 3.32 20.23
N GLY A 77 -23.92 3.48 19.19
CA GLY A 77 -22.52 3.07 19.14
C GLY A 77 -22.32 1.57 18.98
N ARG A 78 -23.35 0.81 18.61
CA ARG A 78 -23.29 -0.65 18.43
C ARG A 78 -22.90 -0.96 16.97
N PRO A 79 -22.10 -2.00 16.71
CA PRO A 79 -21.80 -2.41 15.33
C PRO A 79 -23.07 -2.65 14.53
N ALA A 80 -23.16 -2.04 13.35
CA ALA A 80 -24.31 -2.10 12.45
C ALA A 80 -23.84 -2.14 10.99
N ASP A 81 -24.71 -2.61 10.09
CA ASP A 81 -24.46 -2.55 8.66
C ASP A 81 -24.58 -1.10 8.17
N LEU A 82 -23.61 -0.63 7.38
CA LEU A 82 -23.57 0.76 6.90
C LEU A 82 -24.86 1.15 6.16
N PHE A 83 -25.41 0.25 5.32
CA PHE A 83 -26.57 0.56 4.49
C PHE A 83 -27.85 0.69 5.30
N GLU A 84 -28.00 -0.10 6.37
CA GLU A 84 -29.10 0.04 7.33
C GLU A 84 -29.04 1.40 8.05
N VAL A 85 -27.85 1.79 8.52
CA VAL A 85 -27.65 3.10 9.18
C VAL A 85 -27.99 4.24 8.22
N LEU A 86 -27.48 4.20 6.99
CA LEU A 86 -27.79 5.22 5.98
C LEU A 86 -29.30 5.33 5.72
N ALA A 87 -30.01 4.21 5.58
CA ALA A 87 -31.45 4.19 5.39
C ALA A 87 -32.22 4.79 6.58
N ASP A 88 -31.77 4.54 7.82
CA ASP A 88 -32.36 5.11 9.03
C ASP A 88 -32.19 6.65 9.11
N HIS A 89 -31.22 7.22 8.38
CA HIS A 89 -30.96 8.66 8.28
C HIS A 89 -31.52 9.31 6.99
N ASP A 90 -32.58 8.76 6.40
CA ASP A 90 -33.27 9.28 5.21
C ASP A 90 -32.40 9.39 3.93
N VAL A 91 -31.33 8.60 3.84
CA VAL A 91 -30.65 8.33 2.57
C VAL A 91 -31.57 7.43 1.74
N THR A 92 -31.67 7.71 0.44
CA THR A 92 -32.59 7.00 -0.48
C THR A 92 -31.86 6.19 -1.55
N ASP A 93 -30.64 6.59 -1.89
CA ASP A 93 -29.90 6.03 -3.01
C ASP A 93 -28.41 5.89 -2.65
N VAL A 94 -27.77 4.82 -3.14
CA VAL A 94 -26.33 4.62 -3.09
C VAL A 94 -25.76 4.79 -4.49
N ARG A 95 -24.64 5.49 -4.61
CA ARG A 95 -23.79 5.48 -5.80
C ARG A 95 -22.63 4.52 -5.60
N VAL A 96 -22.26 3.81 -6.65
CA VAL A 96 -21.08 2.93 -6.67
C VAL A 96 -20.26 3.16 -7.93
N ARG A 97 -18.97 3.52 -7.77
CA ARG A 97 -18.01 3.58 -8.89
C ARG A 97 -17.67 2.18 -9.37
N VAL A 98 -17.45 2.02 -10.66
CA VAL A 98 -17.11 0.74 -11.27
C VAL A 98 -15.95 0.91 -12.24
N TRP A 99 -14.85 0.24 -11.94
CA TRP A 99 -13.70 0.09 -12.81
C TRP A 99 -13.77 -1.21 -13.61
N ASN A 100 -13.12 -1.19 -14.77
CA ASN A 100 -13.12 -2.31 -15.70
C ASN A 100 -12.27 -3.47 -15.16
N ASP A 101 -11.01 -3.21 -14.83
CA ASP A 101 -10.05 -4.16 -14.29
C ASP A 101 -9.05 -3.45 -13.35
N PRO A 102 -9.44 -3.14 -12.09
CA PRO A 102 -8.62 -2.36 -11.15
C PRO A 102 -7.49 -3.16 -10.51
N PHE A 103 -6.84 -4.03 -11.29
CA PHE A 103 -5.77 -4.91 -10.84
C PHE A 103 -4.59 -4.89 -11.80
N ASP A 104 -3.41 -5.17 -11.28
CA ASP A 104 -2.25 -5.50 -12.10
C ASP A 104 -2.34 -6.94 -12.66
N ALA A 105 -1.38 -7.31 -13.51
CA ALA A 105 -1.33 -8.64 -14.12
C ALA A 105 -1.16 -9.80 -13.12
N ASP A 106 -0.71 -9.53 -11.89
CA ASP A 106 -0.55 -10.50 -10.80
C ASP A 106 -1.80 -10.58 -9.89
N GLY A 107 -2.81 -9.74 -10.15
CA GLY A 107 -4.06 -9.67 -9.39
C GLY A 107 -3.96 -8.82 -8.12
N ASN A 108 -2.96 -7.95 -8.01
CA ASN A 108 -2.89 -6.99 -6.91
C ASN A 108 -3.77 -5.77 -7.25
N GLY A 109 -4.63 -5.38 -6.30
CA GLY A 109 -5.56 -4.28 -6.48
C GLY A 109 -4.88 -2.92 -6.53
N TYR A 110 -5.36 -2.02 -7.38
CA TYR A 110 -4.87 -0.65 -7.51
C TYR A 110 -5.25 0.26 -6.33
N GLY A 111 -6.08 -0.19 -5.41
CA GLY A 111 -6.61 0.59 -4.30
C GLY A 111 -7.92 1.30 -4.65
N GLY A 112 -8.26 2.33 -3.89
CA GLY A 112 -9.49 3.10 -4.09
C GLY A 112 -10.76 2.27 -3.91
N GLY A 113 -10.68 1.16 -3.17
CA GLY A 113 -11.74 0.18 -2.97
C GLY A 113 -11.71 -1.03 -3.90
N ASP A 114 -10.83 -1.04 -4.92
CA ASP A 114 -10.72 -2.12 -5.92
C ASP A 114 -12.10 -2.50 -6.53
N VAL A 115 -12.91 -1.48 -6.84
CA VAL A 115 -14.34 -1.67 -7.14
C VAL A 115 -14.53 -2.08 -8.60
N ASP A 116 -14.39 -3.38 -8.84
CA ASP A 116 -14.79 -4.04 -10.08
C ASP A 116 -16.31 -4.31 -10.12
N VAL A 117 -16.78 -4.98 -11.19
CA VAL A 117 -18.21 -5.30 -11.35
C VAL A 117 -18.73 -6.23 -10.24
N GLU A 118 -17.92 -7.18 -9.76
CA GLU A 118 -18.35 -8.13 -8.74
C GLU A 118 -18.60 -7.42 -7.41
N ARG A 119 -17.64 -6.59 -6.98
CA ARG A 119 -17.80 -5.77 -5.76
C ARG A 119 -18.93 -4.75 -5.89
N ALA A 120 -19.09 -4.14 -7.05
CA ALA A 120 -20.18 -3.19 -7.27
C ALA A 120 -21.56 -3.86 -7.17
N VAL A 121 -21.69 -5.10 -7.65
CA VAL A 121 -22.92 -5.91 -7.49
C VAL A 121 -23.17 -6.23 -6.01
N GLU A 122 -22.16 -6.62 -5.23
CA GLU A 122 -22.31 -6.87 -3.79
C GLU A 122 -22.78 -5.64 -3.02
N ILE A 123 -22.20 -4.46 -3.32
CA ILE A 123 -22.66 -3.17 -2.79
C ILE A 123 -24.13 -2.92 -3.17
N GLY A 124 -24.49 -3.20 -4.42
CA GLY A 124 -25.86 -3.08 -4.92
C GLY A 124 -26.87 -3.99 -4.21
N GLU A 125 -26.49 -5.23 -3.92
CA GLU A 125 -27.32 -6.18 -3.17
C GLU A 125 -27.57 -5.69 -1.75
N ARG A 126 -26.53 -5.18 -1.07
CA ARG A 126 -26.64 -4.62 0.29
C ARG A 126 -27.49 -3.36 0.33
N ALA A 127 -27.30 -2.44 -0.61
CA ALA A 127 -28.14 -1.26 -0.76
C ALA A 127 -29.62 -1.64 -0.95
N THR A 128 -29.89 -2.56 -1.88
CA THR A 128 -31.26 -3.04 -2.17
C THR A 128 -31.88 -3.72 -0.95
N ALA A 129 -31.11 -4.50 -0.19
CA ALA A 129 -31.57 -5.17 1.03
C ALA A 129 -31.97 -4.18 2.14
N ALA A 130 -31.27 -3.04 2.24
CA ALA A 130 -31.62 -1.94 3.14
C ALA A 130 -32.77 -1.05 2.62
N GLY A 131 -33.27 -1.31 1.41
CA GLY A 131 -34.34 -0.51 0.77
C GLY A 131 -33.84 0.74 0.05
N LEU A 132 -32.53 0.86 -0.17
CA LEU A 132 -31.89 1.90 -0.94
C LEU A 132 -31.82 1.50 -2.42
N ARG A 133 -31.91 2.47 -3.32
CA ARG A 133 -31.73 2.24 -4.76
C ARG A 133 -30.29 2.49 -5.18
N LEU A 134 -29.90 2.07 -6.38
CA LEU A 134 -28.52 2.18 -6.86
C LEU A 134 -28.37 3.13 -8.06
N LEU A 135 -27.32 3.96 -8.01
CA LEU A 135 -26.69 4.61 -9.16
C LEU A 135 -25.37 3.87 -9.48
N VAL A 136 -25.30 3.21 -10.63
CA VAL A 136 -24.07 2.53 -11.09
C VAL A 136 -23.24 3.51 -11.91
N ASP A 137 -22.04 3.85 -11.45
CA ASP A 137 -21.14 4.77 -12.12
C ASP A 137 -20.00 4.05 -12.83
N PHE A 138 -20.13 3.88 -14.14
CA PHE A 138 -19.06 3.31 -14.95
C PHE A 138 -18.03 4.38 -15.29
N HIS A 139 -16.84 4.26 -14.72
CA HIS A 139 -15.72 5.13 -15.07
C HIS A 139 -15.22 4.90 -16.50
N TYR A 140 -15.41 3.69 -17.03
CA TYR A 140 -14.80 3.22 -18.28
C TYR A 140 -13.29 3.41 -18.30
N SER A 141 -12.66 3.02 -17.19
CA SER A 141 -11.23 3.05 -16.93
C SER A 141 -10.91 1.92 -15.94
N ASP A 142 -9.64 1.53 -15.85
CA ASP A 142 -9.21 0.57 -14.82
C ASP A 142 -8.93 1.25 -13.48
N PHE A 143 -8.88 2.58 -13.43
CA PHE A 143 -8.67 3.32 -12.20
C PHE A 143 -9.37 4.69 -12.24
N TRP A 144 -9.07 5.58 -11.27
CA TRP A 144 -9.70 6.89 -11.14
C TRP A 144 -9.86 7.63 -12.48
N ALA A 145 -11.08 8.11 -12.74
CA ALA A 145 -11.42 8.86 -13.93
C ALA A 145 -11.94 10.25 -13.51
N ASP A 146 -11.24 11.29 -13.92
CA ASP A 146 -11.47 12.70 -13.56
C ASP A 146 -11.09 13.61 -14.74
N PRO A 147 -11.11 14.96 -14.64
CA PRO A 147 -10.79 15.83 -15.77
C PRO A 147 -9.39 15.66 -16.37
N ALA A 148 -8.42 15.22 -15.57
CA ALA A 148 -7.04 15.01 -15.97
C ALA A 148 -6.79 13.55 -16.39
N LYS A 149 -7.43 12.59 -15.72
CA LYS A 149 -7.25 11.15 -15.92
C LYS A 149 -8.48 10.55 -16.58
N GLN A 150 -8.36 10.13 -17.83
CA GLN A 150 -9.42 9.44 -18.59
C GLN A 150 -8.81 8.29 -19.38
N HIS A 151 -7.97 7.48 -18.73
CA HIS A 151 -7.27 6.39 -19.37
C HIS A 151 -8.26 5.34 -19.91
N ALA A 152 -7.99 4.80 -21.09
CA ALA A 152 -8.73 3.64 -21.56
C ALA A 152 -8.40 2.45 -20.66
N PRO A 153 -9.36 1.55 -20.36
CA PRO A 153 -9.06 0.25 -19.75
C PRO A 153 -7.91 -0.43 -20.49
N LYS A 154 -7.04 -1.16 -19.77
CA LYS A 154 -5.87 -1.84 -20.34
C LYS A 154 -6.25 -2.68 -21.56
N ALA A 155 -7.39 -3.38 -21.48
CA ALA A 155 -7.92 -4.21 -22.56
C ALA A 155 -8.32 -3.42 -23.82
N TRP A 156 -8.61 -2.12 -23.69
CA TRP A 156 -9.15 -1.28 -24.76
C TRP A 156 -8.12 -0.33 -25.36
N GLU A 157 -6.94 -0.21 -24.76
CA GLU A 157 -5.96 0.84 -25.07
C GLU A 157 -5.68 0.97 -26.58
N GLN A 158 -5.44 -0.16 -27.24
CA GLN A 158 -5.05 -0.26 -28.65
C GLN A 158 -6.25 -0.32 -29.63
N LEU A 159 -7.48 -0.23 -29.14
CA LEU A 159 -8.68 -0.27 -29.96
C LEU A 159 -8.96 1.08 -30.60
N SER A 160 -9.51 1.06 -31.83
CA SER A 160 -10.04 2.26 -32.47
C SER A 160 -11.25 2.79 -31.70
N VAL A 161 -11.63 4.06 -31.94
CA VAL A 161 -12.80 4.67 -31.27
C VAL A 161 -14.10 3.88 -31.50
N ASP A 162 -14.28 3.30 -32.69
CA ASP A 162 -15.47 2.49 -33.01
C ASP A 162 -15.45 1.13 -32.28
N GLU A 163 -14.27 0.53 -32.12
CA GLU A 163 -14.11 -0.70 -31.34
C GLU A 163 -14.28 -0.42 -29.84
N LYS A 164 -13.73 0.68 -29.31
CA LYS A 164 -13.97 1.12 -27.93
C LYS A 164 -15.44 1.35 -27.64
N ALA A 165 -16.18 1.94 -28.57
CA ALA A 165 -17.63 2.09 -28.44
C ALA A 165 -18.36 0.74 -28.41
N LEU A 166 -17.93 -0.23 -29.22
CA LEU A 166 -18.48 -1.59 -29.16
C LEU A 166 -18.21 -2.24 -27.81
N GLU A 167 -16.96 -2.23 -27.34
CA GLU A 167 -16.57 -2.78 -26.04
C GLU A 167 -17.28 -2.08 -24.88
N THR A 168 -17.47 -0.76 -24.95
CA THR A 168 -18.26 -0.01 -23.97
C THR A 168 -19.67 -0.58 -23.86
N ARG A 169 -20.34 -0.84 -25.00
CA ARG A 169 -21.69 -1.42 -25.00
C ARG A 169 -21.68 -2.84 -24.45
N GLU A 170 -20.74 -3.68 -24.88
CA GLU A 170 -20.65 -5.07 -24.46
C GLU A 170 -20.36 -5.21 -22.96
N TYR A 171 -19.36 -4.47 -22.46
CA TYR A 171 -19.03 -4.41 -21.04
C TYR A 171 -20.19 -3.89 -20.20
N THR A 172 -20.81 -2.76 -20.58
CA THR A 172 -21.94 -2.19 -19.84
C THR A 172 -23.13 -3.16 -19.79
N THR A 173 -23.42 -3.84 -20.91
CA THR A 173 -24.50 -4.85 -20.96
C THR A 173 -24.19 -6.01 -20.02
N ALA A 174 -22.99 -6.59 -20.12
CA ALA A 174 -22.59 -7.73 -19.30
C ALA A 174 -22.52 -7.40 -17.80
N ALA A 175 -22.11 -6.18 -17.44
CA ALA A 175 -22.11 -5.72 -16.06
C ALA A 175 -23.56 -5.57 -15.55
N LEU A 176 -24.41 -4.84 -16.28
CA LEU A 176 -25.80 -4.62 -15.87
C LEU A 176 -26.63 -5.91 -15.81
N GLU A 177 -26.37 -6.89 -16.67
CA GLU A 177 -27.00 -8.22 -16.59
C GLU A 177 -26.63 -8.94 -15.27
N GLN A 178 -25.43 -8.70 -14.71
CA GLN A 178 -25.07 -9.23 -13.39
C GLN A 178 -25.83 -8.54 -12.26
N PHE A 179 -25.97 -7.20 -12.31
CA PHE A 179 -26.84 -6.48 -11.39
C PHE A 179 -28.29 -6.97 -11.47
N GLU A 180 -28.82 -7.20 -12.68
CA GLU A 180 -30.20 -7.68 -12.89
C GLU A 180 -30.36 -9.10 -12.34
N ALA A 181 -29.38 -9.97 -12.57
CA ALA A 181 -29.38 -11.34 -12.05
C ALA A 181 -29.32 -11.38 -10.52
N ALA A 182 -28.60 -10.44 -9.89
CA ALA A 182 -28.55 -10.26 -8.44
C ALA A 182 -29.83 -9.60 -7.86
N GLY A 183 -30.70 -9.04 -8.70
CA GLY A 183 -31.93 -8.40 -8.29
C GLY A 183 -31.74 -7.03 -7.66
N VAL A 184 -30.68 -6.32 -8.05
CA VAL A 184 -30.37 -4.96 -7.57
C VAL A 184 -31.36 -3.94 -8.13
N ASP A 185 -31.87 -3.04 -7.28
CA ASP A 185 -32.78 -1.95 -7.67
C ASP A 185 -32.01 -0.78 -8.30
N VAL A 186 -31.56 -0.95 -9.54
CA VAL A 186 -30.84 0.09 -10.30
C VAL A 186 -31.80 1.18 -10.75
N ARG A 187 -31.66 2.38 -10.17
CA ARG A 187 -32.44 3.58 -10.54
C ARG A 187 -31.79 4.36 -11.68
N MET A 188 -30.46 4.40 -11.70
CA MET A 188 -29.70 5.26 -12.60
C MET A 188 -28.37 4.61 -12.97
N VAL A 189 -27.89 4.87 -14.18
CA VAL A 189 -26.55 4.49 -14.63
C VAL A 189 -25.84 5.73 -15.17
N GLN A 190 -24.65 5.99 -14.66
CA GLN A 190 -23.78 7.06 -15.11
C GLN A 190 -22.78 6.51 -16.15
N VAL A 191 -22.76 7.15 -17.31
CA VAL A 191 -21.98 6.74 -18.48
C VAL A 191 -20.71 7.60 -18.56
N GLY A 192 -19.70 7.22 -17.77
CA GLY A 192 -18.45 7.95 -17.60
C GLY A 192 -18.48 8.92 -16.42
N ASN A 193 -17.35 9.03 -15.71
CA ASN A 193 -17.17 9.94 -14.58
C ASN A 193 -16.38 11.21 -14.96
N GLU A 194 -16.88 12.38 -14.57
CA GLU A 194 -16.27 13.70 -14.77
C GLU A 194 -15.60 13.91 -16.15
N THR A 195 -16.33 13.55 -17.20
CA THR A 195 -15.85 13.41 -18.59
C THR A 195 -15.64 14.74 -19.33
N ASN A 196 -15.03 15.71 -18.66
CA ASN A 196 -14.84 17.08 -19.15
C ASN A 196 -14.06 17.15 -20.47
N ASN A 197 -13.09 16.24 -20.65
CA ASN A 197 -12.12 16.30 -21.75
C ASN A 197 -12.07 15.01 -22.59
N ALA A 198 -12.36 13.86 -21.97
CA ALA A 198 -12.31 12.54 -22.59
C ALA A 198 -13.20 11.54 -21.81
N VAL A 199 -13.38 10.36 -22.38
CA VAL A 199 -13.99 9.18 -21.73
C VAL A 199 -13.39 7.92 -22.35
N ALA A 200 -13.02 6.91 -21.57
CA ALA A 200 -12.42 5.66 -22.05
C ALA A 200 -11.19 5.84 -22.96
N GLY A 201 -10.34 6.83 -22.66
CA GLY A 201 -9.18 7.21 -23.49
C GLY A 201 -9.53 7.86 -24.83
N VAL A 202 -10.79 8.24 -25.04
CA VAL A 202 -11.26 8.92 -26.25
C VAL A 202 -11.51 10.38 -25.95
N SER A 203 -10.68 11.25 -26.54
CA SER A 203 -10.86 12.69 -26.49
C SER A 203 -11.60 13.22 -27.73
N GLY A 204 -12.18 14.42 -27.58
CA GLY A 204 -12.89 15.09 -28.65
C GLY A 204 -14.33 14.60 -28.83
N TRP A 205 -15.24 15.56 -28.87
CA TRP A 205 -16.69 15.33 -28.86
C TRP A 205 -17.25 14.29 -29.85
N PRO A 206 -16.79 14.17 -31.13
CA PRO A 206 -17.28 13.13 -32.02
C PRO A 206 -17.00 11.71 -31.53
N GLY A 207 -15.86 11.48 -30.87
CA GLY A 207 -15.48 10.18 -30.31
C GLY A 207 -16.21 9.91 -28.99
N MET A 208 -16.16 10.88 -28.07
CA MET A 208 -16.84 10.79 -26.77
C MET A 208 -18.33 10.48 -26.91
N ALA A 209 -19.02 11.15 -27.85
CA ALA A 209 -20.44 10.88 -28.11
C ALA A 209 -20.74 9.45 -28.57
N LYS A 210 -19.80 8.77 -29.24
CA LYS A 210 -19.95 7.35 -29.60
C LYS A 210 -19.90 6.47 -28.35
N ILE A 211 -18.99 6.77 -27.43
CA ILE A 211 -18.88 6.06 -26.15
C ILE A 211 -20.15 6.28 -25.31
N PHE A 212 -20.60 7.54 -25.16
CA PHE A 212 -21.85 7.84 -24.44
C PHE A 212 -23.07 7.15 -25.06
N ALA A 213 -23.22 7.20 -26.38
CA ALA A 213 -24.32 6.53 -27.06
C ALA A 213 -24.28 5.00 -26.91
N ALA A 214 -23.08 4.40 -26.86
CA ALA A 214 -22.90 2.97 -26.66
C ALA A 214 -23.27 2.51 -25.25
N GLY A 215 -22.78 3.22 -24.23
CA GLY A 215 -23.14 2.95 -22.83
C GLY A 215 -24.64 3.17 -22.59
N SER A 216 -25.19 4.29 -23.06
CA SER A 216 -26.64 4.57 -22.99
C SER A 216 -27.48 3.46 -23.64
N ALA A 217 -27.11 3.00 -24.84
CA ALA A 217 -27.82 1.91 -25.51
C ALA A 217 -27.82 0.60 -24.69
N ALA A 218 -26.72 0.27 -24.01
CA ALA A 218 -26.67 -0.88 -23.11
C ALA A 218 -27.62 -0.72 -21.92
N VAL A 219 -27.67 0.48 -21.30
CA VAL A 219 -28.59 0.78 -20.20
C VAL A 219 -30.04 0.60 -20.65
N ARG A 220 -30.42 1.17 -21.80
CA ARG A 220 -31.78 1.04 -22.35
C ARG A 220 -32.17 -0.41 -22.66
N ASP A 221 -31.21 -1.24 -23.03
CA ASP A 221 -31.45 -2.66 -23.36
C ASP A 221 -31.69 -3.51 -22.09
N VAL A 222 -30.94 -3.27 -21.01
CA VAL A 222 -31.00 -4.09 -19.77
C VAL A 222 -31.95 -3.50 -18.73
N TYR A 223 -31.86 -2.19 -18.47
CA TYR A 223 -32.67 -1.44 -17.51
C TYR A 223 -33.44 -0.30 -18.21
N PRO A 224 -34.51 -0.61 -18.96
CA PRO A 224 -35.22 0.41 -19.75
C PRO A 224 -35.87 1.52 -18.92
N ASP A 225 -36.14 1.27 -17.64
CA ASP A 225 -36.71 2.25 -16.70
C ASP A 225 -35.66 3.03 -15.91
N ALA A 226 -34.37 2.65 -15.98
CA ALA A 226 -33.29 3.37 -15.32
C ALA A 226 -32.94 4.66 -16.09
N LEU A 227 -32.62 5.71 -15.33
CA LEU A 227 -32.15 6.98 -15.88
C LEU A 227 -30.71 6.85 -16.39
N VAL A 228 -30.41 7.42 -17.54
CA VAL A 228 -29.05 7.52 -18.08
C VAL A 228 -28.47 8.89 -17.74
N ALA A 229 -27.39 8.92 -16.96
CA ALA A 229 -26.67 10.13 -16.59
C ALA A 229 -25.34 10.28 -17.35
N VAL A 230 -24.97 11.52 -17.65
CA VAL A 230 -23.61 11.90 -18.07
C VAL A 230 -23.05 12.91 -17.08
N HIS A 231 -21.81 12.70 -16.65
CA HIS A 231 -21.24 13.44 -15.52
C HIS A 231 -20.07 14.35 -15.93
N PHE A 232 -20.10 15.59 -15.44
CA PHE A 232 -19.10 16.63 -15.63
C PHE A 232 -18.80 17.36 -14.32
N THR A 233 -17.76 18.20 -14.33
CA THR A 233 -17.33 18.97 -13.16
C THR A 233 -16.84 20.37 -13.56
N ASN A 234 -16.41 21.17 -12.59
CA ASN A 234 -16.03 22.59 -12.73
C ASN A 234 -17.16 23.52 -13.25
N PRO A 235 -18.31 23.60 -12.55
CA PRO A 235 -19.43 24.46 -12.93
C PRO A 235 -19.11 25.97 -12.86
N GLU A 236 -18.05 26.39 -12.15
CA GLU A 236 -17.61 27.79 -12.04
C GLU A 236 -17.00 28.35 -13.34
N SER A 237 -16.57 27.44 -14.22
CA SER A 237 -15.98 27.80 -15.51
C SER A 237 -17.02 28.32 -16.48
N ALA A 238 -17.01 29.65 -16.71
CA ALA A 238 -18.00 30.36 -17.51
C ALA A 238 -18.26 29.70 -18.88
N GLY A 239 -19.51 29.29 -19.11
CA GLY A 239 -19.98 28.73 -20.38
C GLY A 239 -19.63 27.26 -20.64
N ARG A 240 -18.93 26.58 -19.72
CA ARG A 240 -18.50 25.18 -19.89
C ARG A 240 -19.69 24.23 -20.06
N TYR A 241 -20.62 24.22 -19.10
CA TYR A 241 -21.79 23.32 -19.15
C TYR A 241 -22.73 23.59 -20.32
N ALA A 242 -22.96 24.86 -20.64
CA ALA A 242 -23.73 25.23 -21.83
C ALA A 242 -23.06 24.68 -23.12
N GLY A 243 -21.73 24.73 -23.21
CA GLY A 243 -20.98 24.14 -24.31
C GLY A 243 -21.10 22.62 -24.39
N TYR A 244 -20.97 21.92 -23.26
CA TYR A 244 -21.07 20.46 -23.18
C TYR A 244 -22.46 19.96 -23.55
N ALA A 245 -23.51 20.54 -22.97
CA ALA A 245 -24.90 20.21 -23.29
C ALA A 245 -25.23 20.45 -24.77
N ALA A 246 -24.71 21.54 -25.37
CA ALA A 246 -24.85 21.79 -26.80
C ALA A 246 -24.17 20.74 -27.68
N GLU A 247 -23.01 20.22 -27.28
CA GLU A 247 -22.29 19.20 -28.04
C GLU A 247 -22.94 17.82 -27.96
N LEU A 248 -23.55 17.48 -26.81
CA LEU A 248 -24.38 16.29 -26.61
C LEU A 248 -25.64 16.34 -27.50
N GLU A 249 -26.38 17.44 -27.44
CA GLU A 249 -27.58 17.66 -28.27
C GLU A 249 -27.25 17.61 -29.76
N ARG A 250 -26.18 18.32 -30.19
CA ARG A 250 -25.77 18.35 -31.61
C ARG A 250 -25.47 16.96 -32.18
N ARG A 251 -25.06 16.01 -31.32
CA ARG A 251 -24.72 14.64 -31.71
C ARG A 251 -25.82 13.64 -31.45
N GLY A 252 -26.93 14.06 -30.84
CA GLY A 252 -28.04 13.18 -30.50
C GLY A 252 -27.65 12.08 -29.51
N VAL A 253 -26.83 12.40 -28.50
CA VAL A 253 -26.56 11.47 -27.40
C VAL A 253 -27.85 11.30 -26.60
N ASP A 254 -28.30 10.05 -26.41
CA ASP A 254 -29.45 9.71 -25.58
C ASP A 254 -29.04 9.67 -24.11
N TYR A 255 -29.57 10.59 -23.31
CA TYR A 255 -29.37 10.66 -21.86
C TYR A 255 -30.54 11.43 -21.21
N ASP A 256 -30.80 11.16 -19.94
CA ASP A 256 -31.88 11.75 -19.16
C ASP A 256 -31.37 12.84 -18.21
N VAL A 257 -30.20 12.62 -17.59
CA VAL A 257 -29.65 13.46 -16.51
C VAL A 257 -28.30 14.06 -16.89
N PHE A 258 -28.17 15.38 -16.78
CA PHE A 258 -26.88 16.07 -16.79
C PHE A 258 -26.39 16.22 -15.34
N ALA A 259 -25.37 15.47 -14.96
CA ALA A 259 -24.83 15.46 -13.61
C ALA A 259 -23.62 16.38 -13.46
N SER A 260 -23.46 16.94 -12.27
CA SER A 260 -22.35 17.83 -11.89
C SER A 260 -21.69 17.36 -10.60
N SER A 261 -20.37 17.36 -10.52
CA SER A 261 -19.70 17.46 -9.22
C SER A 261 -19.80 18.91 -8.70
N TYR A 262 -19.87 19.07 -7.39
CA TYR A 262 -19.82 20.37 -6.72
C TYR A 262 -19.11 20.25 -5.36
N TYR A 263 -17.82 20.58 -5.35
CA TYR A 263 -17.03 20.71 -4.13
C TYR A 263 -16.86 22.20 -3.83
N PRO A 264 -17.39 22.73 -2.71
CA PRO A 264 -17.39 24.17 -2.46
C PRO A 264 -15.97 24.77 -2.34
N TYR A 265 -14.94 23.96 -2.13
CA TYR A 265 -13.54 24.38 -2.15
C TYR A 265 -13.13 25.07 -3.47
N TRP A 266 -13.60 24.54 -4.61
CA TRP A 266 -13.10 24.94 -5.93
C TRP A 266 -14.21 25.37 -6.91
N HIS A 267 -15.44 24.87 -6.74
CA HIS A 267 -16.49 24.92 -7.77
C HIS A 267 -17.39 26.16 -7.73
N GLY A 268 -16.91 27.23 -7.11
CA GLY A 268 -17.60 28.52 -7.07
C GLY A 268 -18.75 28.56 -6.06
N THR A 269 -19.84 29.25 -6.41
CA THR A 269 -20.98 29.49 -5.51
C THR A 269 -22.19 28.64 -5.88
N THR A 270 -23.03 28.31 -4.90
CA THR A 270 -24.30 27.60 -5.11
C THR A 270 -25.24 28.36 -6.04
N THR A 271 -25.23 29.70 -6.00
CA THR A 271 -25.97 30.53 -6.96
C THR A 271 -25.52 30.29 -8.40
N ASN A 272 -24.22 30.16 -8.65
CA ASN A 272 -23.71 29.81 -9.98
C ASN A 272 -24.12 28.40 -10.36
N LEU A 273 -23.98 27.42 -9.45
CA LEU A 273 -24.40 26.03 -9.67
C LEU A 273 -25.85 25.95 -10.13
N THR A 274 -26.79 26.53 -9.37
CA THR A 274 -28.21 26.59 -9.75
C THR A 274 -28.40 27.23 -11.12
N SER A 275 -27.68 28.32 -11.41
CA SER A 275 -27.80 29.03 -12.69
C SER A 275 -27.36 28.17 -13.87
N VAL A 276 -26.22 27.49 -13.79
CA VAL A 276 -25.70 26.70 -14.91
C VAL A 276 -26.48 25.40 -15.11
N LEU A 277 -26.93 24.76 -14.04
CA LEU A 277 -27.79 23.57 -14.12
C LEU A 277 -29.18 23.92 -14.68
N ARG A 278 -29.79 25.01 -14.21
CA ARG A 278 -31.06 25.50 -14.77
C ARG A 278 -30.95 25.83 -16.25
N GLN A 279 -29.83 26.41 -16.70
CA GLN A 279 -29.62 26.67 -18.11
C GLN A 279 -29.65 25.39 -18.95
N VAL A 280 -29.02 24.31 -18.48
CA VAL A 280 -29.06 23.01 -19.16
C VAL A 280 -30.49 22.45 -19.18
N ALA A 281 -31.16 22.44 -18.03
CA ALA A 281 -32.53 21.94 -17.89
C ALA A 281 -33.51 22.67 -18.83
N ASP A 282 -33.56 24.01 -18.77
CA ASP A 282 -34.49 24.83 -19.56
C ASP A 282 -34.23 24.75 -21.07
N THR A 283 -32.97 24.56 -21.48
CA THR A 283 -32.59 24.58 -22.90
C THR A 283 -32.76 23.21 -23.57
N TYR A 284 -32.44 22.12 -22.86
CA TYR A 284 -32.34 20.78 -23.43
C TYR A 284 -33.34 19.78 -22.85
N ASP A 285 -34.23 20.20 -21.95
CA ASP A 285 -35.26 19.37 -21.32
C ASP A 285 -34.65 18.14 -20.63
N LYS A 286 -33.61 18.39 -19.82
CA LYS A 286 -32.86 17.37 -19.08
C LYS A 286 -33.07 17.54 -17.59
N GLN A 287 -33.10 16.42 -16.88
CA GLN A 287 -32.94 16.43 -15.44
C GLN A 287 -31.50 16.80 -15.08
N VAL A 288 -31.31 17.35 -13.89
CA VAL A 288 -30.00 17.75 -13.37
C VAL A 288 -29.86 17.32 -11.92
N MET A 289 -28.63 16.99 -11.53
CA MET A 289 -28.31 16.60 -10.16
C MET A 289 -26.87 16.95 -9.84
N VAL A 290 -26.54 16.91 -8.54
CA VAL A 290 -25.16 16.88 -8.08
C VAL A 290 -24.78 15.43 -7.81
N ALA A 291 -23.82 14.87 -8.56
CA ALA A 291 -23.37 13.48 -8.41
C ALA A 291 -22.27 13.32 -7.35
N GLU A 292 -21.56 14.41 -7.03
CA GLU A 292 -20.55 14.41 -5.98
C GLU A 292 -20.53 15.75 -5.25
N THR A 293 -20.52 15.69 -3.92
CA THR A 293 -20.24 16.82 -3.03
C THR A 293 -19.72 16.32 -1.69
N SER A 294 -18.94 17.12 -0.98
CA SER A 294 -18.51 16.84 0.40
C SER A 294 -18.06 18.14 1.08
N TRP A 295 -17.92 18.09 2.41
CA TRP A 295 -17.31 19.15 3.19
C TRP A 295 -16.59 18.59 4.42
N ALA A 296 -15.45 19.18 4.78
CA ALA A 296 -14.63 18.76 5.91
C ALA A 296 -15.29 19.18 7.23
N HIS A 297 -15.44 18.22 8.15
CA HIS A 297 -15.91 18.50 9.51
C HIS A 297 -14.75 18.73 10.50
N THR A 298 -13.53 18.36 10.12
CA THR A 298 -12.27 18.58 10.85
C THR A 298 -11.11 18.75 9.86
N LEU A 299 -9.98 19.31 10.30
CA LEU A 299 -8.73 19.31 9.53
C LEU A 299 -7.73 18.27 10.07
N ASP A 300 -8.11 17.53 11.11
CA ASP A 300 -7.28 16.47 11.66
C ASP A 300 -7.18 15.30 10.66
N ASP A 301 -5.97 14.84 10.41
CA ASP A 301 -5.69 13.57 9.73
C ASP A 301 -5.92 12.40 10.69
N ALA A 302 -6.81 11.47 10.31
CA ALA A 302 -7.19 10.34 11.12
C ALA A 302 -6.42 9.04 10.84
N ASP A 303 -5.63 8.95 9.75
CA ASP A 303 -5.04 7.70 9.27
C ASP A 303 -3.53 7.74 8.99
N GLY A 304 -2.92 8.94 8.96
CA GLY A 304 -1.50 9.18 8.70
C GLY A 304 -1.15 9.43 7.23
N HIS A 305 -2.13 9.43 6.33
CA HIS A 305 -2.05 9.91 4.96
C HIS A 305 -2.68 11.31 4.87
N GLY A 306 -2.06 12.21 4.11
CA GLY A 306 -2.55 13.59 4.01
C GLY A 306 -3.92 13.67 3.35
N ASN A 307 -4.88 14.31 4.03
CA ASN A 307 -6.18 14.63 3.46
C ASN A 307 -6.06 15.67 2.33
N VAL A 308 -6.98 15.64 1.35
CA VAL A 308 -7.01 16.62 0.25
C VAL A 308 -7.28 18.04 0.73
N ILE A 309 -7.96 18.16 1.88
CA ILE A 309 -8.23 19.42 2.56
C ILE A 309 -7.65 19.32 3.96
N ASP A 310 -6.50 19.92 4.19
CA ASP A 310 -5.78 19.87 5.47
C ASP A 310 -5.43 21.27 6.01
N LEU A 311 -5.70 22.33 5.23
CA LEU A 311 -5.50 23.71 5.63
C LEU A 311 -6.81 24.50 5.72
N ALA A 312 -6.93 25.32 6.77
CA ALA A 312 -8.06 26.24 6.93
C ALA A 312 -8.20 27.24 5.76
N SER A 313 -7.10 27.54 5.06
CA SER A 313 -7.12 28.39 3.86
C SER A 313 -7.83 27.77 2.65
N GLU A 314 -8.07 26.46 2.66
CA GLU A 314 -8.73 25.71 1.58
C GLU A 314 -10.25 25.60 1.83
N ALA A 315 -10.66 25.48 3.09
CA ALA A 315 -12.04 25.32 3.53
C ALA A 315 -12.66 26.62 4.05
N THR A 316 -12.87 27.60 3.15
CA THR A 316 -13.25 28.97 3.55
C THR A 316 -14.74 29.31 3.38
N GLN A 317 -15.51 28.49 2.67
CA GLN A 317 -16.93 28.79 2.39
C GLN A 317 -17.85 28.54 3.59
N TYR A 318 -17.54 27.53 4.41
CA TYR A 318 -18.28 27.18 5.61
C TYR A 318 -17.28 26.87 6.75
N PRO A 319 -17.69 26.99 8.01
CA PRO A 319 -16.89 26.50 9.14
C PRO A 319 -16.43 25.05 8.95
N VAL A 320 -15.20 24.72 9.35
CA VAL A 320 -14.76 23.32 9.44
C VAL A 320 -15.28 22.74 10.76
N SER A 321 -16.48 22.16 10.69
CA SER A 321 -17.17 21.56 11.83
C SER A 321 -18.30 20.65 11.35
N VAL A 322 -18.87 19.82 12.24
CA VAL A 322 -20.09 19.04 11.95
C VAL A 322 -21.25 19.94 11.51
N GLN A 323 -21.39 21.12 12.12
CA GLN A 323 -22.40 22.10 11.71
C GLN A 323 -22.13 22.65 10.31
N GLY A 324 -20.90 23.07 10.02
CA GLY A 324 -20.53 23.62 8.71
C GLY A 324 -20.67 22.59 7.60
N GLN A 325 -20.33 21.32 7.87
CA GLN A 325 -20.57 20.20 6.97
C GLN A 325 -22.06 20.03 6.66
N ALA A 326 -22.93 20.04 7.68
CA ALA A 326 -24.38 19.96 7.47
C ALA A 326 -24.92 21.17 6.67
N THR A 327 -24.44 22.39 6.97
CA THR A 327 -24.83 23.60 6.22
C THR A 327 -24.43 23.51 4.75
N ALA A 328 -23.20 23.06 4.46
CA ALA A 328 -22.70 22.92 3.10
C ALA A 328 -23.58 21.93 2.29
N VAL A 329 -23.88 20.75 2.84
CA VAL A 329 -24.74 19.76 2.18
C VAL A 329 -26.15 20.29 1.97
N ARG A 330 -26.74 20.93 3.00
CA ARG A 330 -28.07 21.52 2.92
C ARG A 330 -28.16 22.59 1.82
N ASP A 331 -27.14 23.43 1.69
CA ASP A 331 -27.14 24.51 0.68
C ASP A 331 -26.96 23.97 -0.74
N VAL A 332 -26.28 22.83 -0.92
CA VAL A 332 -26.24 22.13 -2.21
C VAL A 332 -27.60 21.49 -2.53
N ILE A 333 -28.28 20.90 -1.55
CA ILE A 333 -29.66 20.40 -1.70
C ILE A 333 -30.58 21.54 -2.13
N GLU A 334 -30.55 22.69 -1.45
CA GLU A 334 -31.33 23.87 -1.82
C GLU A 334 -30.98 24.36 -3.23
N ALA A 335 -29.70 24.42 -3.58
CA ALA A 335 -29.25 24.88 -4.90
C ALA A 335 -29.82 24.02 -6.04
N VAL A 336 -29.96 22.70 -5.83
CA VAL A 336 -30.56 21.78 -6.82
C VAL A 336 -32.09 21.91 -6.82
N VAL A 337 -32.74 21.97 -5.65
CA VAL A 337 -34.19 22.20 -5.54
C VAL A 337 -34.60 23.48 -6.24
N ASP A 338 -33.80 24.54 -6.09
CA ASP A 338 -34.06 25.83 -6.71
C ASP A 338 -34.07 25.77 -8.24
N VAL A 339 -33.41 24.79 -8.87
CA VAL A 339 -33.52 24.60 -10.32
C VAL A 339 -34.99 24.40 -10.76
N GLY A 340 -35.81 23.77 -9.91
CA GLY A 340 -37.21 23.42 -10.15
C GLY A 340 -37.38 21.92 -10.34
N ASP A 341 -38.48 21.49 -10.99
CA ASP A 341 -38.82 20.07 -11.19
C ASP A 341 -37.72 19.23 -11.88
N ALA A 342 -36.79 19.87 -12.59
CA ALA A 342 -35.66 19.20 -13.23
C ALA A 342 -34.52 18.86 -12.25
N GLY A 343 -34.43 19.51 -11.09
CA GLY A 343 -33.43 19.24 -10.06
C GLY A 343 -33.84 18.03 -9.21
N ILE A 344 -33.21 16.88 -9.45
CA ILE A 344 -33.71 15.60 -8.91
C ILE A 344 -32.98 15.08 -7.68
N GLY A 345 -31.78 15.59 -7.36
CA GLY A 345 -30.96 14.95 -6.35
C GLY A 345 -29.58 15.53 -6.06
N VAL A 346 -29.02 15.07 -4.94
CA VAL A 346 -27.63 15.27 -4.52
C VAL A 346 -27.06 13.95 -4.02
N PHE A 347 -25.82 13.65 -4.38
CA PHE A 347 -25.04 12.53 -3.83
C PHE A 347 -23.84 13.07 -3.05
N TYR A 348 -23.73 12.69 -1.77
CA TYR A 348 -22.53 12.94 -0.96
C TYR A 348 -21.46 11.92 -1.30
N TRP A 349 -20.25 12.38 -1.64
CA TRP A 349 -19.16 11.51 -2.04
C TRP A 349 -18.38 11.01 -0.82
N GLU A 350 -18.26 9.68 -0.69
CA GLU A 350 -17.48 8.98 0.35
C GLU A 350 -17.73 9.49 1.79
N PRO A 351 -18.97 9.44 2.31
CA PRO A 351 -19.25 9.85 3.68
C PRO A 351 -18.68 8.87 4.71
N ALA A 352 -18.11 7.74 4.29
CA ALA A 352 -17.76 6.61 5.15
C ALA A 352 -16.35 6.06 4.88
N TRP A 353 -15.47 6.85 4.23
CA TRP A 353 -14.10 6.43 3.96
C TRP A 353 -13.19 6.62 5.18
N LEU A 354 -13.39 5.76 6.17
CA LEU A 354 -12.80 5.87 7.50
C LEU A 354 -11.35 5.39 7.57
N PRO A 355 -10.58 5.85 8.57
CA PRO A 355 -9.24 5.32 8.84
C PRO A 355 -9.26 3.83 9.18
N VAL A 356 -8.32 3.06 8.63
CA VAL A 356 -8.10 1.64 9.03
C VAL A 356 -7.35 1.51 10.36
N GLY A 357 -6.76 2.60 10.84
CA GLY A 357 -6.04 2.71 12.10
C GLY A 357 -5.55 4.14 12.33
N PRO A 358 -5.11 4.48 13.56
CA PRO A 358 -4.68 5.84 13.89
C PRO A 358 -3.36 6.24 13.19
N PRO A 359 -3.03 7.54 13.07
CA PRO A 359 -1.83 8.01 12.36
C PRO A 359 -0.51 7.51 12.96
N ASP A 360 -0.47 7.24 14.27
CA ASP A 360 0.72 6.70 14.95
C ASP A 360 1.00 5.22 14.58
N GLN A 361 0.12 4.59 13.81
CA GLN A 361 0.23 3.24 13.27
C GLN A 361 0.39 3.23 11.74
N LEU A 362 0.87 4.32 11.13
CA LEU A 362 1.02 4.48 9.68
C LEU A 362 1.57 3.25 8.93
N GLU A 363 2.62 2.60 9.41
CA GLU A 363 3.20 1.43 8.72
C GLU A 363 2.28 0.19 8.75
N GLN A 364 1.43 0.07 9.77
CA GLN A 364 0.37 -0.95 9.80
C GLN A 364 -0.76 -0.56 8.85
N ASN A 365 -1.13 0.73 8.79
CA ASN A 365 -2.18 1.22 7.91
C ASN A 365 -1.77 1.02 6.44
N LYS A 366 -0.54 1.37 6.05
CA LYS A 366 0.05 1.08 4.72
C LYS A 366 -0.06 -0.38 4.33
N ALA A 367 0.19 -1.29 5.28
CA ALA A 367 0.08 -2.72 5.01
C ALA A 367 -1.37 -3.18 4.75
N LEU A 368 -2.36 -2.50 5.31
CA LEU A 368 -3.78 -2.76 5.05
C LEU A 368 -4.21 -2.12 3.72
N TRP A 369 -3.81 -0.88 3.46
CA TRP A 369 -4.08 -0.17 2.20
C TRP A 369 -3.55 -0.93 0.98
N GLU A 370 -2.30 -1.41 1.04
CA GLU A 370 -1.70 -2.22 -0.02
C GLU A 370 -2.36 -3.59 -0.19
N ARG A 371 -2.83 -4.19 0.90
CA ARG A 371 -3.37 -5.57 0.88
C ARG A 371 -4.82 -5.62 0.41
N ASP A 372 -5.65 -4.72 0.92
CA ASP A 372 -7.10 -4.74 0.72
C ASP A 372 -7.60 -3.65 -0.21
N GLY A 373 -6.72 -2.74 -0.64
CA GLY A 373 -7.08 -1.60 -1.47
C GLY A 373 -7.93 -0.54 -0.75
N SER A 374 -7.86 -0.49 0.59
CA SER A 374 -8.72 0.34 1.45
C SER A 374 -8.29 1.81 1.55
N GLY A 375 -7.12 2.17 1.04
CA GLY A 375 -6.71 3.56 0.83
C GLY A 375 -7.04 4.04 -0.59
N TRP A 376 -6.72 5.29 -0.94
CA TRP A 376 -7.11 5.89 -2.23
C TRP A 376 -6.41 5.25 -3.43
N ALA A 377 -5.20 4.74 -3.23
CA ALA A 377 -4.41 4.00 -4.20
C ALA A 377 -3.38 3.11 -3.50
N SER A 378 -2.97 2.03 -4.17
CA SER A 378 -1.85 1.16 -3.78
C SER A 378 -0.63 1.41 -4.67
N SER A 379 0.54 0.92 -4.27
CA SER A 379 1.75 0.97 -5.11
C SER A 379 1.61 0.23 -6.44
N PHE A 380 0.66 -0.72 -6.54
CA PHE A 380 0.42 -1.51 -7.73
C PHE A 380 -0.21 -0.69 -8.87
N ALA A 381 -0.90 0.40 -8.55
CA ALA A 381 -1.50 1.31 -9.54
C ALA A 381 -0.46 2.04 -10.41
N ALA A 382 0.83 2.03 -10.01
CA ALA A 382 1.91 2.74 -10.70
C ALA A 382 2.10 2.31 -12.17
N GLU A 383 1.67 1.10 -12.56
CA GLU A 383 1.73 0.68 -13.97
C GLU A 383 0.69 1.38 -14.86
N TYR A 384 -0.44 1.78 -14.28
CA TYR A 384 -1.57 2.37 -14.98
C TYR A 384 -1.58 3.90 -14.87
N ASP A 385 -1.22 4.41 -13.70
CA ASP A 385 -1.10 5.84 -13.39
C ASP A 385 0.23 6.13 -12.67
N PRO A 386 1.36 6.19 -13.39
CA PRO A 386 2.69 6.42 -12.81
C PRO A 386 2.90 7.84 -12.30
N ASP A 387 2.14 8.80 -12.81
CA ASP A 387 2.37 10.24 -12.57
C ASP A 387 1.69 10.73 -11.30
N ASP A 388 0.58 10.12 -10.90
CA ASP A 388 -0.16 10.46 -9.68
C ASP A 388 -0.15 9.29 -8.69
N ALA A 389 -0.90 8.23 -8.94
CA ALA A 389 -0.97 7.06 -8.03
C ALA A 389 0.41 6.44 -7.77
N GLY A 390 1.27 6.33 -8.78
CA GLY A 390 2.63 5.79 -8.66
C GLY A 390 3.56 6.62 -7.77
N GLN A 391 3.22 7.88 -7.48
CA GLN A 391 3.99 8.78 -6.62
C GLN A 391 3.35 8.98 -5.24
N TYR A 392 2.02 9.00 -5.19
CA TYR A 392 1.26 9.47 -4.02
C TYR A 392 0.35 8.42 -3.37
N TYR A 393 0.44 7.13 -3.77
CA TYR A 393 -0.35 6.06 -3.16
C TYR A 393 -0.31 6.05 -1.62
N GLY A 394 -1.40 5.62 -0.99
CA GLY A 394 -1.56 5.71 0.45
C GLY A 394 -2.98 5.47 0.95
N GLY A 395 -3.32 6.08 2.08
CA GLY A 395 -4.56 5.88 2.84
C GLY A 395 -5.76 6.62 2.30
N SER A 396 -6.78 6.83 3.14
CA SER A 396 -7.87 7.74 2.81
C SER A 396 -7.31 9.16 2.70
N ALA A 397 -7.81 9.93 1.75
CA ALA A 397 -7.55 11.38 1.68
C ALA A 397 -8.82 12.20 1.96
N TRP A 398 -9.85 11.53 2.49
CA TRP A 398 -11.20 12.05 2.72
C TRP A 398 -11.80 11.67 4.09
N ASP A 399 -11.03 11.07 5.00
CA ASP A 399 -11.54 10.66 6.32
C ASP A 399 -12.11 11.86 7.11
N ASN A 400 -11.50 13.03 6.99
CA ASN A 400 -11.96 14.26 7.64
C ASN A 400 -13.23 14.87 7.01
N GLN A 401 -13.71 14.31 5.90
CA GLN A 401 -14.95 14.69 5.23
C GLN A 401 -16.04 13.62 5.38
N ALA A 402 -15.78 12.55 6.14
CA ALA A 402 -16.81 11.56 6.47
C ALA A 402 -18.00 12.19 7.24
N LEU A 403 -19.19 11.60 7.10
CA LEU A 403 -20.36 11.82 7.94
C LEU A 403 -20.38 10.86 9.15
N PHE A 404 -19.26 10.16 9.37
CA PHE A 404 -19.01 9.26 10.48
C PHE A 404 -17.71 9.67 11.17
N ALA A 405 -17.64 9.47 12.49
CA ALA A 405 -16.40 9.59 13.23
C ALA A 405 -15.42 8.46 12.86
N ALA A 406 -14.14 8.65 13.16
CA ALA A 406 -13.07 7.68 12.91
C ALA A 406 -13.34 6.28 13.51
N ASP A 407 -14.21 6.16 14.53
CA ASP A 407 -14.56 4.89 15.17
C ASP A 407 -15.81 4.20 14.58
N GLY A 408 -16.38 4.77 13.51
CA GLY A 408 -17.55 4.26 12.81
C GLY A 408 -18.90 4.77 13.32
N THR A 409 -18.93 5.67 14.32
CA THR A 409 -20.19 6.26 14.82
C THR A 409 -20.70 7.37 13.89
N PRO A 410 -21.99 7.43 13.54
CA PRO A 410 -22.52 8.51 12.70
C PRO A 410 -22.35 9.87 13.40
N LEU A 411 -21.91 10.87 12.63
CA LEU A 411 -21.92 12.26 13.07
C LEU A 411 -23.33 12.82 12.90
N GLU A 412 -23.67 13.84 13.68
CA GLU A 412 -25.00 14.43 13.60
C GLU A 412 -25.29 15.06 12.22
N SER A 413 -24.25 15.46 11.48
CA SER A 413 -24.34 15.94 10.09
C SER A 413 -24.94 14.91 9.13
N LEU A 414 -24.91 13.61 9.42
CA LEU A 414 -25.59 12.59 8.62
C LEU A 414 -27.10 12.82 8.55
N ASN A 415 -27.70 13.39 9.60
CA ASN A 415 -29.13 13.71 9.64
C ASN A 415 -29.54 14.86 8.71
N VAL A 416 -28.61 15.52 8.01
CA VAL A 416 -28.92 16.63 7.10
C VAL A 416 -29.96 16.24 6.04
N PHE A 417 -29.95 15.00 5.57
CA PHE A 417 -30.90 14.48 4.59
C PHE A 417 -32.35 14.46 5.10
N SER A 418 -32.53 14.23 6.40
CA SER A 418 -33.82 14.32 7.09
C SER A 418 -34.14 15.77 7.48
N TYR A 419 -33.17 16.46 8.06
CA TYR A 419 -33.33 17.82 8.59
C TYR A 419 -33.60 18.86 7.50
N ALA A 420 -33.12 18.65 6.26
CA ALA A 420 -33.49 19.50 5.14
C ALA A 420 -35.00 19.50 4.87
N ARG A 421 -35.73 18.43 5.24
CA ARG A 421 -37.19 18.32 5.06
C ARG A 421 -37.98 18.94 6.22
N THR A 422 -37.52 18.74 7.45
CA THR A 422 -38.25 19.14 8.67
C THR A 422 -37.79 20.49 9.22
N GLY A 423 -36.54 20.85 8.99
CA GLY A 423 -35.80 21.86 9.74
C GLY A 423 -35.35 21.32 11.11
N ALA A 424 -34.17 21.74 11.57
CA ALA A 424 -33.65 21.42 12.89
C ALA A 424 -33.21 22.69 13.63
N VAL A 425 -33.49 22.75 14.93
CA VAL A 425 -33.11 23.85 15.82
C VAL A 425 -32.27 23.33 16.99
N ALA A 426 -31.31 24.14 17.41
CA ALA A 426 -30.41 23.85 18.51
C ALA A 426 -30.14 25.15 19.32
N PRO A 427 -29.66 25.05 20.58
CA PRO A 427 -29.15 26.21 21.31
C PRO A 427 -28.02 26.91 20.54
N LEU A 428 -27.94 28.24 20.64
CA LEU A 428 -26.88 29.02 19.98
C LEU A 428 -25.50 28.59 20.53
N ALA A 429 -24.61 28.18 19.63
CA ALA A 429 -23.27 27.71 19.94
C ALA A 429 -22.25 28.28 18.94
N VAL A 430 -21.02 28.56 19.41
CA VAL A 430 -19.92 28.98 18.53
C VAL A 430 -19.46 27.79 17.69
N VAL A 431 -19.32 28.01 16.39
CA VAL A 431 -18.85 26.99 15.44
C VAL A 431 -17.59 27.37 14.69
N ASP A 432 -17.25 28.66 14.67
CA ASP A 432 -15.99 29.15 14.11
C ASP A 432 -15.59 30.49 14.75
N VAL A 433 -14.27 30.72 14.83
CA VAL A 433 -13.66 31.96 15.30
C VAL A 433 -12.59 32.35 14.30
N ALA A 434 -12.70 33.56 13.76
CA ALA A 434 -11.81 34.03 12.71
C ALA A 434 -10.34 34.09 13.17
N ASP A 435 -9.45 33.61 12.31
CA ASP A 435 -8.00 33.64 12.47
C ASP A 435 -7.38 34.71 11.55
N PRO A 436 -7.11 35.93 12.06
CA PRO A 436 -6.69 37.04 11.23
C PRO A 436 -5.25 36.90 10.73
N THR A 437 -4.99 37.32 9.49
CA THR A 437 -3.62 37.45 8.95
C THR A 437 -3.20 38.92 8.85
N VAL A 438 -2.04 39.26 9.42
CA VAL A 438 -1.44 40.59 9.37
C VAL A 438 -0.09 40.51 8.65
N THR A 439 0.05 41.24 7.55
CA THR A 439 1.32 41.33 6.80
C THR A 439 1.99 42.68 7.04
N LEU A 440 3.27 42.65 7.41
CA LEU A 440 4.07 43.80 7.84
C LEU A 440 5.42 43.79 7.11
N THR A 441 6.11 44.93 7.07
CA THR A 441 7.53 44.97 6.71
C THR A 441 8.39 44.92 7.96
N ASP A 442 9.55 44.26 7.90
CA ASP A 442 10.49 44.17 9.01
C ASP A 442 10.87 45.57 9.54
N GLY A 443 10.66 45.78 10.84
CA GLY A 443 10.80 47.07 11.52
C GLY A 443 9.49 47.84 11.75
N ASP A 444 8.38 47.45 11.12
CA ASP A 444 7.06 48.01 11.43
C ASP A 444 6.57 47.54 12.82
N ALA A 445 5.74 48.36 13.48
CA ALA A 445 5.09 47.96 14.72
C ALA A 445 4.05 46.88 14.45
N ILE A 446 4.10 45.77 15.21
CA ILE A 446 3.11 44.71 15.11
C ILE A 446 1.83 45.17 15.81
N ALA A 447 0.76 45.34 15.04
CA ALA A 447 -0.57 45.68 15.54
C ALA A 447 -1.56 44.60 15.09
N LEU A 448 -2.04 43.80 16.05
CA LEU A 448 -3.08 42.79 15.83
C LEU A 448 -4.47 43.41 16.03
N PRO A 449 -5.53 42.86 15.39
CA PRO A 449 -6.88 43.41 15.51
C PRO A 449 -7.41 43.30 16.95
N GLU A 450 -8.17 44.30 17.40
CA GLU A 450 -8.78 44.32 18.75
C GLU A 450 -10.00 43.40 18.86
N THR A 451 -10.61 43.03 17.73
CA THR A 451 -11.75 42.11 17.64
C THR A 451 -11.51 41.03 16.60
N VAL A 452 -12.19 39.90 16.76
CA VAL A 452 -12.33 38.84 15.76
C VAL A 452 -13.80 38.51 15.57
N THR A 453 -14.15 38.07 14.37
CA THR A 453 -15.50 37.59 14.05
C THR A 453 -15.70 36.18 14.62
N VAL A 454 -16.79 35.98 15.35
CA VAL A 454 -17.25 34.68 15.87
C VAL A 454 -18.51 34.29 15.10
N THR A 455 -18.55 33.08 14.58
CA THR A 455 -19.67 32.52 13.83
C THR A 455 -20.41 31.50 14.69
N TYR A 456 -21.74 31.57 14.70
CA TYR A 456 -22.59 30.66 15.46
C TYR A 456 -23.25 29.60 14.57
N ASN A 457 -23.76 28.55 15.19
CA ASN A 457 -24.39 27.40 14.52
C ASN A 457 -25.64 27.73 13.69
N ASP A 458 -26.26 28.89 13.90
CA ASP A 458 -27.36 29.40 13.07
C ASP A 458 -26.91 30.27 11.88
N GLY A 459 -25.59 30.40 11.67
CA GLY A 459 -24.98 31.22 10.63
C GLY A 459 -24.86 32.71 10.97
N SER A 460 -25.36 33.15 12.13
CA SER A 460 -25.14 34.52 12.59
C SER A 460 -23.69 34.75 13.02
N THR A 461 -23.24 36.00 12.93
CA THR A 461 -21.88 36.40 13.32
C THR A 461 -21.89 37.55 14.32
N ALA A 462 -20.87 37.61 15.16
CA ALA A 462 -20.62 38.70 16.11
C ALA A 462 -19.13 39.09 16.14
N GLU A 463 -18.85 40.38 16.36
CA GLU A 463 -17.49 40.84 16.64
C GLU A 463 -17.21 40.73 18.14
N GLU A 464 -16.20 39.96 18.52
CA GLU A 464 -15.77 39.81 19.90
C GLU A 464 -14.37 40.37 20.13
N ALA A 465 -14.18 41.03 21.28
CA ALA A 465 -12.86 41.51 21.68
C ALA A 465 -11.92 40.32 21.92
N VAL A 466 -10.68 40.43 21.44
CA VAL A 466 -9.65 39.39 21.58
C VAL A 466 -8.46 39.93 22.38
N THR A 467 -7.94 39.10 23.27
CA THR A 467 -6.68 39.35 23.98
C THR A 467 -5.61 38.44 23.38
N TRP A 468 -4.68 39.02 22.64
CA TRP A 468 -3.52 38.31 22.08
C TRP A 468 -2.46 38.07 23.14
N SER A 469 -1.69 36.98 23.01
CA SER A 469 -0.63 36.68 23.97
C SER A 469 0.54 37.67 23.88
N ASP A 470 1.19 37.90 25.03
CA ASP A 470 2.34 38.82 25.16
C ASP A 470 3.59 38.33 24.42
N ASP A 471 3.53 37.15 23.78
CA ASP A 471 4.64 36.54 23.08
C ASP A 471 4.99 37.21 21.76
N ILE A 472 4.10 38.09 21.29
CA ILE A 472 4.36 39.03 20.21
C ILE A 472 5.68 39.80 20.41
N ASP A 473 6.12 40.00 21.66
CA ASP A 473 7.40 40.64 21.99
C ASP A 473 8.64 39.81 21.57
N TRP A 474 8.47 38.49 21.37
CA TRP A 474 9.52 37.58 20.92
C TRP A 474 9.63 37.51 19.40
N ILE A 475 8.63 38.02 18.68
CA ILE A 475 8.64 38.09 17.22
C ILE A 475 9.71 39.10 16.76
N GLY A 476 10.44 38.76 15.71
CA GLY A 476 11.10 39.77 14.90
C GLY A 476 12.16 39.23 13.97
N GLY A 477 12.57 40.11 13.07
CA GLY A 477 13.14 39.71 11.80
C GLY A 477 12.06 39.16 10.86
N PRO A 478 12.40 38.96 9.59
CA PRO A 478 11.49 38.39 8.60
C PRO A 478 11.11 36.96 8.96
N GLY A 479 9.84 36.59 8.74
CA GLY A 479 9.31 35.26 9.05
C GLY A 479 7.78 35.27 9.08
N THR A 480 7.20 34.07 9.23
CA THR A 480 5.76 33.90 9.46
C THR A 480 5.56 33.34 10.86
N TYR A 481 4.78 34.02 11.67
CA TYR A 481 4.59 33.74 13.09
C TYR A 481 3.11 33.49 13.38
N ARG A 482 2.82 32.64 14.36
CA ARG A 482 1.46 32.40 14.87
C ARG A 482 1.37 32.91 16.30
N VAL A 483 0.38 33.76 16.58
CA VAL A 483 0.14 34.34 17.90
C VAL A 483 -1.22 33.90 18.39
N ALA A 484 -1.25 33.23 19.53
CA ALA A 484 -2.50 32.79 20.14
C ALA A 484 -3.26 33.99 20.74
N GLY A 485 -4.58 33.93 20.68
CA GLY A 485 -5.51 34.90 21.24
C GLY A 485 -6.69 34.21 21.91
N THR A 486 -7.34 34.92 22.83
CA THR A 486 -8.55 34.46 23.50
C THR A 486 -9.61 35.54 23.42
N THR A 487 -10.80 35.20 22.94
CA THR A 487 -11.94 36.11 22.84
C THR A 487 -12.53 36.42 24.23
N ALA A 488 -13.40 37.43 24.31
CA ALA A 488 -14.07 37.80 25.56
C ALA A 488 -14.98 36.70 26.12
N SER A 489 -15.51 35.82 25.26
CA SER A 489 -16.28 34.64 25.64
C SER A 489 -15.41 33.44 26.07
N GLY A 490 -14.09 33.49 25.82
CA GLY A 490 -13.15 32.44 26.19
C GLY A 490 -12.77 31.49 25.05
N GLU A 491 -13.21 31.78 23.83
CA GLU A 491 -12.86 31.01 22.63
C GLU A 491 -11.43 31.32 22.17
N THR A 492 -10.81 30.35 21.50
CA THR A 492 -9.44 30.49 20.98
C THR A 492 -9.41 31.07 19.57
N SER A 493 -8.44 31.92 19.28
CA SER A 493 -8.14 32.45 17.94
C SER A 493 -6.63 32.47 17.72
N THR A 494 -6.17 32.37 16.48
CA THR A 494 -4.76 32.44 16.11
C THR A 494 -4.54 33.51 15.05
N ALA A 495 -3.74 34.53 15.37
CA ALA A 495 -3.30 35.51 14.39
C ALA A 495 -2.05 35.01 13.66
N THR A 496 -2.06 35.08 12.34
CA THR A 496 -0.87 34.87 11.51
C THR A 496 -0.19 36.22 11.25
N VAL A 497 1.05 36.39 11.70
CA VAL A 497 1.85 37.59 11.46
C VAL A 497 2.94 37.27 10.43
N VAL A 498 2.86 37.88 9.25
CA VAL A 498 3.85 37.73 8.19
C VAL A 498 4.74 38.98 8.17
N ILE A 499 5.99 38.85 8.57
CA ILE A 499 6.98 39.92 8.50
C ILE A 499 7.85 39.71 7.26
N ARG A 500 7.69 40.59 6.28
CA ARG A 500 8.47 40.57 5.04
C ARG A 500 9.78 41.35 5.23
N PRO A 501 10.91 40.90 4.65
CA PRO A 501 12.14 41.67 4.69
C PRO A 501 11.97 43.00 3.94
N VAL A 502 12.68 44.05 4.38
CA VAL A 502 12.70 45.34 3.68
C VAL A 502 13.35 45.18 2.31
N ASN A 503 12.57 45.31 1.24
CA ASN A 503 13.10 45.36 -0.12
C ASN A 503 13.69 46.74 -0.40
N ALA A 504 14.99 46.79 -0.67
CA ALA A 504 15.69 48.03 -0.94
C ALA A 504 15.48 48.56 -2.37
N LEU A 505 14.89 47.75 -3.26
CA LEU A 505 14.56 48.16 -4.62
C LEU A 505 13.31 49.04 -4.63
N ARG A 506 13.23 49.91 -5.63
CA ARG A 506 12.04 50.70 -5.95
C ARG A 506 11.32 50.09 -7.14
N ASN A 507 9.99 50.05 -7.06
CA ASN A 507 9.13 49.44 -8.08
C ASN A 507 9.59 48.03 -8.53
N PRO A 508 9.77 47.08 -7.59
CA PRO A 508 10.31 45.75 -7.87
C PRO A 508 9.42 44.84 -8.73
N GLY A 509 8.10 45.01 -8.65
CA GLY A 509 7.10 44.31 -9.46
C GLY A 509 6.54 45.16 -10.62
N PHE A 510 7.16 46.29 -10.95
CA PHE A 510 6.80 47.12 -12.11
C PHE A 510 5.37 47.71 -12.11
N GLU A 511 4.69 47.74 -10.97
CA GLU A 511 3.34 48.29 -10.81
C GLU A 511 3.28 49.80 -11.10
N ASP A 512 4.27 50.56 -10.64
CA ASP A 512 4.26 52.02 -10.79
C ASP A 512 4.50 52.45 -12.24
N ALA A 513 3.84 53.54 -12.65
CA ALA A 513 4.03 54.14 -13.97
C ALA A 513 5.44 54.69 -14.20
N ASP A 514 6.13 55.05 -13.12
CA ASP A 514 7.55 55.41 -13.18
C ASP A 514 8.42 54.15 -13.10
N VAL A 515 9.14 53.87 -14.18
CA VAL A 515 10.15 52.79 -14.25
C VAL A 515 11.57 53.36 -14.43
N SER A 516 11.77 54.67 -14.21
CA SER A 516 13.05 55.35 -14.47
C SER A 516 14.20 54.88 -13.58
N MET A 517 13.91 54.23 -12.45
CA MET A 517 14.89 53.56 -11.60
C MET A 517 15.52 52.32 -12.26
N TRP A 518 14.84 51.73 -13.24
CA TRP A 518 15.31 50.57 -13.99
C TRP A 518 16.03 51.00 -15.26
N THR A 519 17.27 50.53 -15.44
CA THR A 519 18.01 50.68 -16.69
C THR A 519 17.94 49.39 -17.49
N ARG A 520 17.36 49.48 -18.69
CA ARG A 520 17.20 48.37 -19.64
C ARG A 520 18.11 48.56 -20.86
N THR A 521 18.86 47.53 -21.23
CA THR A 521 19.61 47.46 -22.50
C THR A 521 19.26 46.17 -23.27
N GLY A 522 19.56 46.14 -24.57
CA GLY A 522 19.19 45.02 -25.44
C GLY A 522 17.77 45.13 -26.02
N THR A 523 17.21 44.00 -26.46
CA THR A 523 15.92 43.92 -27.16
C THR A 523 15.05 42.81 -26.57
N GLY A 524 13.74 42.83 -26.83
CA GLY A 524 12.84 41.73 -26.47
C GLY A 524 12.26 41.78 -25.05
N LEU A 525 12.63 42.76 -24.20
CA LEU A 525 12.07 42.94 -22.86
C LEU A 525 11.12 44.14 -22.81
N THR A 526 9.92 43.99 -22.26
CA THR A 526 8.90 45.03 -22.05
C THR A 526 8.60 45.18 -20.55
N LEU A 527 8.74 46.40 -20.02
CA LEU A 527 8.38 46.69 -18.62
C LEU A 527 6.91 47.12 -18.54
N ARG A 528 6.25 46.80 -17.43
CA ARG A 528 4.83 47.07 -17.17
C ARG A 528 3.86 46.36 -18.12
N ALA A 529 4.27 45.18 -18.60
CA ALA A 529 3.39 44.28 -19.32
C ALA A 529 2.21 43.88 -18.40
N THR A 530 1.06 43.56 -18.99
CA THR A 530 -0.07 42.94 -18.24
C THR A 530 -0.02 41.42 -18.32
N ASP A 531 0.99 40.91 -19.01
CA ASP A 531 1.20 39.53 -19.36
C ASP A 531 1.77 38.80 -18.13
N ASP A 532 0.98 37.83 -17.66
CA ASP A 532 1.30 36.85 -16.62
C ASP A 532 2.11 37.36 -15.41
N PRO A 533 1.67 38.43 -14.70
CA PRO A 533 2.34 38.87 -13.48
C PRO A 533 2.34 37.77 -12.40
N HIS A 534 3.41 37.69 -11.60
CA HIS A 534 3.50 36.82 -10.43
C HIS A 534 2.64 37.37 -9.30
N SER A 535 2.74 38.68 -9.07
CA SER A 535 1.90 39.41 -8.13
C SER A 535 1.44 40.72 -8.74
N GLY A 536 0.32 41.26 -8.25
CA GLY A 536 -0.22 42.51 -8.76
C GLY A 536 -0.80 42.39 -10.17
N SER A 537 -0.55 43.42 -11.00
CA SER A 537 -1.16 43.61 -12.31
C SER A 537 -0.17 43.91 -13.43
N ARG A 538 1.12 44.05 -13.09
CA ARG A 538 2.20 44.45 -14.00
C ARG A 538 3.41 43.54 -13.83
N SER A 539 4.18 43.43 -14.91
CA SER A 539 5.39 42.60 -14.91
C SER A 539 6.44 43.11 -15.90
N ALA A 540 7.61 42.47 -15.92
CA ALA A 540 8.61 42.61 -16.96
C ALA A 540 8.60 41.38 -17.89
N HIS A 541 7.80 41.44 -18.95
CA HIS A 541 7.63 40.35 -19.91
C HIS A 541 8.64 40.43 -21.06
N PHE A 542 9.17 39.29 -21.51
CA PHE A 542 10.12 39.20 -22.61
C PHE A 542 9.75 38.15 -23.67
N TYR A 543 9.92 38.53 -24.93
CA TYR A 543 9.71 37.69 -26.11
C TYR A 543 10.36 38.32 -27.36
N SER A 544 10.87 37.48 -28.28
CA SER A 544 11.26 37.90 -29.63
C SER A 544 11.29 36.72 -30.60
N GLY A 545 10.84 36.94 -31.85
CA GLY A 545 10.92 35.95 -32.94
C GLY A 545 12.32 35.72 -33.52
N SER A 546 13.34 36.42 -33.01
CA SER A 546 14.77 36.24 -33.32
C SER A 546 15.56 36.14 -32.02
N ALA A 547 16.69 35.43 -32.03
CA ALA A 547 17.59 35.34 -30.85
C ALA A 547 17.99 36.73 -30.35
N TYR A 548 18.01 36.89 -29.02
CA TYR A 548 18.08 38.20 -28.39
C TYR A 548 18.76 38.14 -27.03
N THR A 549 19.23 39.31 -26.58
CA THR A 549 19.81 39.48 -25.24
C THR A 549 19.24 40.74 -24.63
N PHE A 550 19.09 40.75 -23.31
CA PHE A 550 18.76 41.95 -22.57
C PHE A 550 19.48 41.99 -21.22
N GLN A 551 19.59 43.20 -20.69
CA GLN A 551 20.01 43.42 -19.31
C GLN A 551 19.03 44.40 -18.65
N LEU A 552 18.61 44.06 -17.43
CA LEU A 552 17.78 44.90 -16.58
C LEU A 552 18.53 45.17 -15.28
N THR A 553 18.68 46.43 -14.90
CA THR A 553 19.49 46.82 -13.73
C THR A 553 18.85 47.90 -12.88
N GLN A 554 19.09 47.85 -11.57
CA GLN A 554 18.78 48.93 -10.64
C GLN A 554 19.92 49.07 -9.62
N THR A 555 20.42 50.29 -9.46
CA THR A 555 21.45 50.63 -8.47
C THR A 555 20.80 51.33 -7.28
N VAL A 556 20.99 50.77 -6.09
CA VAL A 556 20.50 51.32 -4.83
C VAL A 556 21.65 51.97 -4.07
N THR A 557 21.45 53.21 -3.63
CA THR A 557 22.40 54.01 -2.84
C THR A 557 21.86 54.24 -1.44
N GLY A 558 22.73 54.56 -0.47
CA GLY A 558 22.31 54.82 0.91
C GLY A 558 21.93 53.57 1.70
N LEU A 559 22.38 52.40 1.26
CA LEU A 559 22.22 51.14 2.01
C LEU A 559 23.02 51.21 3.32
N ALA A 560 22.45 50.69 4.40
CA ALA A 560 23.19 50.49 5.63
C ALA A 560 24.32 49.47 5.40
N ALA A 561 25.47 49.66 6.07
CA ALA A 561 26.57 48.71 5.97
C ALA A 561 26.13 47.30 6.42
N GLY A 562 26.46 46.28 5.64
CA GLY A 562 26.05 44.90 5.92
C GLY A 562 26.14 43.99 4.71
N ARG A 563 25.67 42.75 4.84
CA ARG A 563 25.58 41.79 3.76
C ARG A 563 24.22 41.87 3.07
N TYR A 564 24.15 41.66 1.76
CA TYR A 564 22.92 41.75 0.97
C TYR A 564 22.83 40.62 -0.04
N THR A 565 21.63 40.11 -0.27
CA THR A 565 21.28 39.13 -1.31
C THR A 565 20.27 39.72 -2.28
N ALA A 566 20.20 39.14 -3.48
CA ALA A 566 19.15 39.44 -4.44
C ALA A 566 18.36 38.18 -4.79
N SER A 567 17.06 38.32 -5.00
CA SER A 567 16.18 37.30 -5.56
C SER A 567 15.16 37.91 -6.53
N GLY A 568 14.31 37.10 -7.13
CA GLY A 568 13.20 37.53 -7.99
C GLY A 568 12.41 36.32 -8.49
N ALA A 569 11.23 36.51 -9.07
CA ALA A 569 10.42 35.45 -9.64
C ALA A 569 10.46 35.50 -11.17
N LEU A 570 10.67 34.36 -11.82
CA LEU A 570 10.64 34.24 -13.28
C LEU A 570 9.90 32.99 -13.72
N GLN A 571 8.99 33.12 -14.67
CA GLN A 571 8.45 31.99 -15.45
C GLN A 571 8.83 32.16 -16.93
N GLY A 572 8.71 31.10 -17.72
CA GLY A 572 8.94 31.16 -19.16
C GLY A 572 9.44 29.86 -19.72
N ASP A 573 9.60 29.80 -21.04
CA ASP A 573 10.09 28.63 -21.76
C ASP A 573 11.28 29.03 -22.64
N GLY A 574 12.34 28.22 -22.58
CA GLY A 574 13.59 28.37 -23.31
C GLY A 574 13.60 27.80 -24.72
N ALA A 575 12.52 27.17 -25.20
CA ALA A 575 12.36 26.61 -26.56
C ALA A 575 13.59 25.83 -27.08
N GLU A 576 13.69 24.55 -26.68
CA GLU A 576 14.58 23.49 -27.21
C GLU A 576 16.12 23.76 -27.32
N SER A 577 16.68 24.88 -26.80
CA SER A 577 18.13 25.05 -26.60
C SER A 577 18.52 26.03 -25.47
N ASP A 578 19.81 26.00 -25.11
CA ASP A 578 20.69 26.78 -24.18
C ASP A 578 20.38 28.24 -23.74
N GLY A 579 19.12 28.70 -23.75
CA GLY A 579 18.72 29.99 -23.19
C GLY A 579 19.10 30.12 -21.71
N THR A 580 19.68 31.25 -21.33
CA THR A 580 20.08 31.51 -19.93
C THR A 580 19.57 32.85 -19.46
N VAL A 581 18.95 32.86 -18.28
CA VAL A 581 18.64 34.08 -17.53
C VAL A 581 19.34 33.98 -16.18
N ARG A 582 20.05 35.04 -15.78
CA ARG A 582 20.80 35.07 -14.51
C ARG A 582 20.52 36.34 -13.74
N LEU A 583 20.28 36.16 -12.45
CA LEU A 583 20.29 37.21 -11.46
C LEU A 583 21.73 37.45 -10.99
N GLY A 584 22.10 38.71 -10.83
CA GLY A 584 23.41 39.15 -10.38
C GLY A 584 23.30 40.29 -9.39
N LEU A 585 24.20 40.32 -8.42
CA LEU A 585 24.31 41.36 -7.40
C LEU A 585 25.76 41.81 -7.29
N THR A 586 26.00 43.13 -7.34
CA THR A 586 27.36 43.69 -7.31
C THR A 586 27.48 44.90 -6.39
N SER A 587 28.60 45.00 -5.65
CA SER A 587 28.96 46.17 -4.84
C SER A 587 30.48 46.23 -4.63
N ALA A 588 31.09 47.40 -4.83
CA ALA A 588 32.52 47.65 -4.58
C ALA A 588 33.51 46.58 -5.11
N GLY A 589 33.20 45.93 -6.24
CA GLY A 589 34.02 44.87 -6.85
C GLY A 589 33.71 43.44 -6.41
N GLN A 590 32.81 43.24 -5.42
CA GLN A 590 32.22 41.94 -5.13
C GLN A 590 31.03 41.66 -6.04
N THR A 591 30.88 40.40 -6.46
CA THR A 591 29.81 39.95 -7.35
C THR A 591 29.28 38.60 -6.89
N ALA A 592 27.96 38.43 -6.88
CA ALA A 592 27.28 37.15 -6.71
C ALA A 592 26.26 36.96 -7.83
N SER A 593 25.93 35.71 -8.18
CA SER A 593 24.93 35.42 -9.22
C SER A 593 24.22 34.10 -9.00
N ALA A 594 22.97 34.01 -9.43
CA ALA A 594 22.18 32.78 -9.43
C ALA A 594 21.40 32.63 -10.76
N PRO A 595 21.27 31.42 -11.32
CA PRO A 595 20.51 31.20 -12.55
C PRO A 595 19.01 31.14 -12.27
N PHE A 596 18.21 31.73 -13.15
CA PHE A 596 16.79 31.42 -13.26
C PHE A 596 16.60 30.19 -14.14
N ALA A 597 15.56 29.43 -13.84
CA ALA A 597 15.05 28.36 -14.66
C ALA A 597 13.87 28.86 -15.52
N LEU A 598 13.65 28.21 -16.66
CA LEU A 598 12.59 28.51 -17.64
C LEU A 598 11.69 27.28 -17.73
N ASP A 599 10.90 27.07 -16.67
CA ASP A 599 10.20 25.80 -16.42
C ASP A 599 8.75 25.78 -16.94
N GLY A 600 8.42 26.68 -17.87
CA GLY A 600 7.11 26.77 -18.50
C GLY A 600 6.17 27.79 -17.85
N TRP A 601 4.92 27.81 -18.32
CA TRP A 601 3.91 28.76 -17.88
C TRP A 601 3.39 28.41 -16.48
N ARG A 602 3.30 29.43 -15.63
CA ARG A 602 2.97 29.40 -14.19
C ARG A 602 3.89 28.57 -13.30
N ASN A 603 5.02 28.12 -13.82
CA ASN A 603 6.07 27.50 -13.03
C ASN A 603 7.18 28.53 -12.74
N TRP A 604 7.23 29.02 -11.49
CA TRP A 604 8.04 30.18 -11.12
C TRP A 604 9.39 29.81 -10.50
N SER A 605 10.47 30.15 -11.18
CA SER A 605 11.83 30.09 -10.67
C SER A 605 12.15 31.29 -9.78
N SER A 606 12.54 31.04 -8.53
CA SER A 606 12.87 32.09 -7.54
C SER A 606 14.27 31.98 -6.91
N PRO A 607 15.35 32.04 -7.70
CA PRO A 607 16.71 31.90 -7.21
C PRO A 607 17.15 33.08 -6.33
N THR A 608 18.02 32.79 -5.35
CA THR A 608 18.67 33.81 -4.50
C THR A 608 20.19 33.78 -4.71
N THR A 609 20.82 34.94 -4.83
CA THR A 609 22.29 35.04 -4.94
C THR A 609 22.98 34.79 -3.60
N ASP A 610 24.26 34.38 -3.64
CA ASP A 610 25.13 34.51 -2.47
C ASP A 610 25.15 35.96 -1.93
N ALA A 611 25.34 36.13 -0.63
CA ALA A 611 25.35 37.44 -0.01
C ALA A 611 26.70 38.17 -0.22
N ILE A 612 26.65 39.43 -0.67
CA ILE A 612 27.83 40.30 -0.80
C ILE A 612 27.85 41.38 0.28
N THR A 613 29.03 41.89 0.62
CA THR A 613 29.18 42.95 1.63
C THR A 613 29.09 44.33 0.98
N VAL A 614 28.16 45.15 1.46
CA VAL A 614 28.03 46.57 1.12
C VAL A 614 28.64 47.39 2.26
N ALA A 615 29.73 48.10 1.96
CA ALA A 615 30.39 48.99 2.91
C ALA A 615 29.56 50.26 3.18
N GLU A 616 29.85 50.95 4.28
CA GLU A 616 29.20 52.23 4.61
C GLU A 616 29.35 53.24 3.45
N GLY A 617 28.23 53.80 3.00
CA GLY A 617 28.19 54.76 1.88
C GLY A 617 28.36 54.15 0.50
N ALA A 618 28.53 52.82 0.37
CA ALA A 618 28.58 52.13 -0.92
C ALA A 618 27.17 51.87 -1.50
N SER A 619 27.10 51.63 -2.80
CA SER A 619 25.88 51.23 -3.51
C SER A 619 25.89 49.74 -3.85
N ALA A 620 24.72 49.13 -4.01
CA ALA A 620 24.58 47.79 -4.59
C ALA A 620 23.77 47.87 -5.89
N THR A 621 24.14 47.05 -6.87
CA THR A 621 23.46 46.98 -8.18
C THR A 621 22.96 45.57 -8.40
N LEU A 622 21.64 45.42 -8.51
CA LEU A 622 20.99 44.21 -9.00
C LEU A 622 20.99 44.24 -10.52
N THR A 623 21.27 43.10 -11.15
CA THR A 623 21.29 42.90 -12.59
C THR A 623 20.60 41.60 -12.96
N VAL A 624 19.64 41.62 -13.89
CA VAL A 624 19.18 40.43 -14.60
C VAL A 624 19.77 40.48 -16.01
N THR A 625 20.45 39.40 -16.41
CA THR A 625 21.04 39.25 -17.74
C THR A 625 20.42 38.04 -18.43
N ALA A 626 19.94 38.22 -19.65
CA ALA A 626 19.33 37.15 -20.45
C ALA A 626 20.04 37.00 -21.81
N THR A 627 20.29 35.75 -22.20
CA THR A 627 20.69 35.34 -23.55
C THR A 627 19.73 34.25 -24.01
N LEU A 628 18.88 34.56 -24.98
CA LEU A 628 17.71 33.75 -25.31
C LEU A 628 17.64 33.45 -26.82
N PRO A 629 17.28 32.21 -27.21
CA PRO A 629 17.05 31.86 -28.60
C PRO A 629 15.77 32.52 -29.15
N ALA A 630 15.53 32.38 -30.45
CA ALA A 630 14.30 32.85 -31.08
C ALA A 630 13.09 32.07 -30.52
N GLY A 631 12.01 32.75 -30.17
CA GLY A 631 10.78 32.12 -29.67
C GLY A 631 10.75 31.86 -28.17
N ALA A 632 11.90 31.89 -27.49
CA ALA A 632 11.94 31.87 -26.02
C ALA A 632 11.18 33.07 -25.46
N TRP A 633 10.42 32.84 -24.40
CA TRP A 633 9.57 33.83 -23.76
C TRP A 633 9.62 33.68 -22.24
N GLY A 634 9.21 34.72 -21.53
CA GLY A 634 9.04 34.62 -20.09
C GLY A 634 8.62 35.92 -19.45
N THR A 635 8.34 35.85 -18.15
CA THR A 635 7.91 36.99 -17.34
C THR A 635 8.74 37.03 -16.08
N LEU A 636 9.36 38.19 -15.82
CA LEU A 636 10.10 38.50 -14.61
C LEU A 636 9.26 39.43 -13.73
N ASP A 637 9.22 39.14 -12.43
CA ASP A 637 8.45 39.91 -11.46
C ASP A 637 9.07 39.82 -10.05
N ASP A 638 8.57 40.63 -9.12
CA ASP A 638 8.91 40.60 -7.69
C ASP A 638 10.43 40.54 -7.40
N LEU A 639 11.22 41.41 -8.06
CA LEU A 639 12.65 41.48 -7.79
C LEU A 639 12.93 41.95 -6.36
N VAL A 640 13.90 41.36 -5.68
CA VAL A 640 14.20 41.66 -4.28
C VAL A 640 15.68 41.95 -4.11
N LEU A 641 16.00 43.01 -3.36
CA LEU A 641 17.32 43.25 -2.78
C LEU A 641 17.14 43.46 -1.27
N THR A 642 17.57 42.52 -0.46
CA THR A 642 17.37 42.56 0.98
C THR A 642 18.70 42.37 1.71
N ARG A 643 18.75 42.85 2.96
CA ARG A 643 19.90 42.65 3.82
C ARG A 643 19.92 41.18 4.26
N ALA A 644 21.04 40.50 4.05
CA ALA A 644 21.23 39.13 4.49
C ALA A 644 21.38 39.10 6.01
N ALA A 645 20.73 38.13 6.66
CA ALA A 645 20.94 37.85 8.07
C ALA A 645 22.37 37.35 8.33
N ASP A 646 22.91 37.66 9.50
CA ASP A 646 24.07 36.95 10.01
C ASP A 646 23.60 35.57 10.49
N ALA A 647 24.31 34.50 10.10
CA ALA A 647 23.95 33.15 10.55
C ALA A 647 24.16 33.06 12.07
N VAL A 648 23.09 32.83 12.80
CA VAL A 648 23.10 32.50 14.24
C VAL A 648 22.87 31.01 14.37
N ASP A 649 23.70 30.34 15.17
CA ASP A 649 23.55 28.91 15.45
C ASP A 649 22.32 28.71 16.36
N THR A 650 21.37 27.90 15.90
CA THR A 650 20.13 27.55 16.62
C THR A 650 20.11 26.09 17.08
N GLY A 651 21.17 25.32 16.82
CA GLY A 651 21.17 23.87 17.04
C GLY A 651 20.95 23.46 18.50
N ASP A 652 21.45 24.26 19.45
CA ASP A 652 21.24 24.02 20.88
C ASP A 652 19.77 24.28 21.28
N LEU A 653 19.16 25.37 20.80
CA LEU A 653 17.73 25.66 20.99
C LEU A 653 16.83 24.57 20.38
N GLU A 654 17.12 24.12 19.16
CA GLU A 654 16.39 23.05 18.48
C GLU A 654 16.47 21.73 19.26
N ALA A 655 17.66 21.37 19.75
CA ALA A 655 17.85 20.19 20.59
C ALA A 655 17.09 20.26 21.91
N LEU A 656 16.97 21.46 22.50
CA LEU A 656 16.18 21.69 23.72
C LEU A 656 14.68 21.58 23.46
N VAL A 657 14.19 22.09 22.33
CA VAL A 657 12.78 21.92 21.91
C VAL A 657 12.46 20.45 21.74
N ALA A 658 13.27 19.69 20.99
CA ALA A 658 13.08 18.26 20.80
C ALA A 658 13.11 17.49 22.14
N ARG A 659 13.97 17.89 23.08
CA ARG A 659 13.98 17.33 24.44
C ARG A 659 12.69 17.64 25.19
N ALA A 660 12.17 18.86 25.07
CA ALA A 660 10.96 19.29 25.75
C ALA A 660 9.71 18.57 25.24
N GLU A 661 9.58 18.41 23.93
CA GLU A 661 8.50 17.67 23.27
C GLU A 661 8.53 16.17 23.63
N GLY A 662 9.72 15.61 23.86
CA GLY A 662 9.91 14.23 24.30
C GLY A 662 9.51 13.91 25.75
N ILE A 663 8.98 14.86 26.52
CA ILE A 663 8.58 14.66 27.91
C ILE A 663 7.22 13.96 28.00
N GLY A 664 7.13 12.93 28.86
CA GLY A 664 5.86 12.31 29.21
C GLY A 664 4.99 13.27 30.04
N ARG A 665 4.12 14.04 29.40
CA ARG A 665 3.33 15.12 30.02
C ARG A 665 2.42 14.63 31.17
N THR A 666 1.97 13.38 31.13
CA THR A 666 1.11 12.77 32.17
C THR A 666 1.85 12.51 33.50
N VAL A 667 3.19 12.45 33.47
CA VAL A 667 4.00 12.11 34.64
C VAL A 667 4.54 13.33 35.38
N VAL A 668 4.27 14.53 34.86
CA VAL A 668 4.64 15.82 35.46
C VAL A 668 3.39 16.60 35.87
N THR A 669 3.52 17.46 36.87
CA THR A 669 2.39 18.26 37.37
C THR A 669 1.98 19.32 36.35
N ALA A 670 0.67 19.58 36.23
CA ALA A 670 0.15 20.63 35.35
C ALA A 670 0.77 22.02 35.65
N ALA A 671 1.03 22.32 36.93
CA ALA A 671 1.65 23.57 37.36
C ALA A 671 3.10 23.74 36.84
N SER A 672 3.87 22.65 36.71
CA SER A 672 5.22 22.70 36.17
C SER A 672 5.29 22.57 34.64
N LEU A 673 4.20 22.12 33.99
CA LEU A 673 4.10 22.05 32.53
C LEU A 673 3.83 23.41 31.89
N ALA A 674 2.98 24.24 32.49
CA ALA A 674 2.63 25.54 31.89
C ALA A 674 3.86 26.42 31.57
N PRO A 675 4.90 26.53 32.43
CA PRO A 675 6.13 27.25 32.06
C PRO A 675 6.94 26.59 30.94
N LEU A 676 6.86 25.27 30.78
CA LEU A 676 7.53 24.54 29.70
C LEU A 676 6.85 24.82 28.36
N ASP A 677 5.52 24.79 28.32
CA ASP A 677 4.74 25.07 27.11
C ASP A 677 4.95 26.50 26.63
N ASP A 678 4.97 27.43 27.59
CA ASP A 678 5.32 28.83 27.33
C ASP A 678 6.72 28.97 26.70
N ALA A 679 7.71 28.27 27.26
CA ALA A 679 9.08 28.32 26.77
C ALA A 679 9.26 27.66 25.39
N VAL A 680 8.58 26.53 25.14
CA VAL A 680 8.60 25.84 23.83
C VAL A 680 7.97 26.72 22.75
N ARG A 681 6.82 27.32 23.05
CA ARG A 681 6.12 28.22 22.12
C ARG A 681 6.97 29.45 21.78
N ILE A 682 7.63 30.06 22.77
CA ILE A 682 8.59 31.16 22.54
C ILE A 682 9.79 30.69 21.70
N ALA A 683 10.37 29.53 21.98
CA ALA A 683 11.45 28.96 21.18
C ALA A 683 11.01 28.78 19.72
N GLY A 684 9.78 28.29 19.49
CA GLY A 684 9.18 28.20 18.16
C GLY A 684 9.09 29.56 17.44
N LEU A 685 8.70 30.63 18.12
CA LEU A 685 8.68 31.98 17.53
C LEU A 685 10.08 32.46 17.14
N VAL A 686 11.10 32.16 17.95
CA VAL A 686 12.49 32.54 17.63
C VAL A 686 13.02 31.73 16.45
N LEU A 687 12.72 30.42 16.40
CA LEU A 687 13.13 29.53 15.31
C LEU A 687 12.38 29.81 14.00
N ALA A 688 11.16 30.35 14.06
CA ALA A 688 10.39 30.76 12.88
C ALA A 688 10.94 32.02 12.19
N SER A 689 11.85 32.75 12.84
CA SER A 689 12.55 33.88 12.22
C SER A 689 13.57 33.38 11.22
N ALA A 690 13.59 33.94 10.01
CA ALA A 690 14.64 33.71 9.03
C ALA A 690 15.97 34.39 9.42
N ALA A 691 15.97 35.21 10.47
CA ALA A 691 17.10 36.04 10.88
C ALA A 691 17.10 36.31 12.41
N PRO A 692 17.09 35.27 13.27
CA PRO A 692 17.04 35.49 14.71
C PRO A 692 18.34 36.14 15.19
N THR A 693 18.26 37.01 16.19
CA THR A 693 19.46 37.57 16.84
C THR A 693 20.01 36.61 17.89
N SER A 694 21.34 36.51 18.05
CA SER A 694 21.95 35.65 19.09
C SER A 694 21.40 35.90 20.49
N ALA A 695 21.13 37.17 20.85
CA ALA A 695 20.55 37.50 22.16
C ALA A 695 19.15 36.90 22.39
N ARG A 696 18.35 36.72 21.33
CA ARG A 696 17.02 36.09 21.41
C ARG A 696 17.12 34.57 21.47
N VAL A 697 18.03 33.98 20.72
CA VAL A 697 18.34 32.54 20.80
C VAL A 697 18.80 32.19 22.21
N ASP A 698 19.83 32.88 22.72
CA ASP A 698 20.37 32.68 24.08
C ASP A 698 19.28 32.83 25.16
N ALA A 699 18.38 33.82 25.01
CA ALA A 699 17.30 34.06 25.96
C ALA A 699 16.22 32.98 25.91
N ALA A 700 15.86 32.50 24.72
CA ALA A 700 14.91 31.40 24.54
C ALA A 700 15.48 30.08 25.09
N GLU A 701 16.76 29.79 24.82
CA GLU A 701 17.46 28.62 25.37
C GLU A 701 17.47 28.65 26.90
N ALA A 702 17.84 29.78 27.50
CA ALA A 702 17.85 29.94 28.95
C ALA A 702 16.46 29.76 29.57
N LYS A 703 15.42 30.27 28.91
CA LYS A 703 14.03 30.11 29.35
C LYS A 703 13.57 28.65 29.29
N LEU A 704 13.90 27.95 28.19
CA LEU A 704 13.53 26.55 27.99
C LEU A 704 14.28 25.62 28.94
N LEU A 705 15.59 25.84 29.16
CA LEU A 705 16.38 25.14 30.17
C LEU A 705 15.81 25.33 31.58
N ALA A 706 15.48 26.56 31.96
CA ALA A 706 14.89 26.84 33.28
C ALA A 706 13.54 26.14 33.47
N ALA A 707 12.72 26.06 32.42
CA ALA A 707 11.45 25.34 32.47
C ALA A 707 11.64 23.83 32.59
N LEU A 708 12.58 23.25 31.83
CA LEU A 708 12.95 21.84 31.91
C LEU A 708 13.48 21.45 33.31
N ASP A 709 14.30 22.30 33.92
CA ASP A 709 14.83 22.09 35.28
C ASP A 709 13.75 22.28 36.36
N GLY A 710 12.68 23.02 36.05
CA GLY A 710 11.55 23.29 36.93
C GLY A 710 10.47 22.19 36.97
N LEU A 711 10.61 21.11 36.20
CA LEU A 711 9.63 20.04 36.11
C LEU A 711 9.47 19.25 37.43
N VAL A 712 8.22 19.02 37.82
CA VAL A 712 7.87 18.29 39.04
C VAL A 712 7.07 17.05 38.67
N LEU A 713 7.47 15.87 39.14
CA LEU A 713 6.75 14.62 38.91
C LEU A 713 5.39 14.61 39.66
N SER A 714 4.34 14.11 39.00
CA SER A 714 3.01 13.90 39.58
C SER A 714 2.89 12.58 40.36
N GLY A 715 3.93 11.72 40.31
CA GLY A 715 3.96 10.39 40.94
C GLY A 715 5.38 9.79 41.01
N PRO A 716 5.53 8.46 41.24
CA PRO A 716 6.83 7.81 41.21
C PRO A 716 7.47 7.91 39.81
N GLU A 717 8.81 7.95 39.77
CA GLU A 717 9.56 8.06 38.52
C GLU A 717 9.23 6.90 37.56
N PRO A 718 8.76 7.19 36.33
CA PRO A 718 8.45 6.17 35.34
C PRO A 718 9.69 5.36 34.94
N ALA A 719 9.47 4.10 34.56
CA ALA A 719 10.53 3.30 33.97
C ALA A 719 10.98 3.92 32.63
N PRO A 720 12.28 3.94 32.33
CA PRO A 720 12.76 4.50 31.08
C PRO A 720 12.42 3.58 29.90
N VAL A 721 12.29 4.17 28.71
CA VAL A 721 11.83 3.49 27.49
C VAL A 721 13.02 3.24 26.56
N VAL A 722 13.13 2.05 26.01
CA VAL A 722 14.13 1.72 24.98
C VAL A 722 13.62 2.30 23.65
N LEU A 723 14.41 3.13 22.98
CA LEU A 723 14.05 3.64 21.66
C LEU A 723 14.08 2.50 20.63
N PRO A 724 13.32 2.60 19.52
CA PRO A 724 13.30 1.58 18.48
C PRO A 724 14.71 1.17 18.03
N VAL A 725 14.92 -0.13 17.85
CA VAL A 725 16.17 -0.68 17.32
C VAL A 725 15.87 -1.32 15.98
N GLU A 726 16.37 -0.69 14.93
CA GLU A 726 16.16 -1.13 13.55
C GLU A 726 17.50 -1.47 12.90
N VAL A 727 17.53 -2.58 12.18
CA VAL A 727 18.71 -3.06 11.46
C VAL A 727 18.28 -3.50 10.07
N THR A 728 18.78 -2.81 9.05
CA THR A 728 18.58 -3.19 7.65
C THR A 728 19.87 -3.79 7.10
N VAL A 729 19.78 -4.97 6.50
CA VAL A 729 20.90 -5.65 5.82
C VAL A 729 20.44 -6.19 4.47
N GLU A 730 21.37 -6.40 3.54
CA GLU A 730 21.06 -7.08 2.28
C GLU A 730 21.08 -8.61 2.46
N GLU A 731 20.33 -9.32 1.61
CA GLU A 731 20.34 -10.78 1.58
C GLU A 731 21.76 -11.32 1.40
N GLY A 732 22.21 -12.14 2.36
CA GLY A 732 23.56 -12.73 2.38
C GLY A 732 24.51 -12.06 3.36
N ASP A 733 24.21 -10.84 3.80
CA ASP A 733 24.95 -10.18 4.87
C ASP A 733 24.65 -10.79 6.24
N ALA A 734 25.63 -10.72 7.14
CA ALA A 734 25.46 -11.18 8.51
C ALA A 734 24.55 -10.20 9.28
N VAL A 735 23.43 -10.70 9.79
CA VAL A 735 22.57 -9.94 10.71
C VAL A 735 23.31 -9.70 12.03
N ALA A 736 23.78 -8.47 12.23
CA ALA A 736 24.48 -8.03 13.43
C ALA A 736 23.66 -7.00 14.20
N LEU A 737 22.99 -7.45 15.27
CA LEU A 737 22.27 -6.55 16.18
C LEU A 737 23.25 -5.75 17.07
N PRO A 738 22.95 -4.49 17.39
CA PRO A 738 23.89 -3.61 18.07
C PRO A 738 24.12 -4.04 19.52
N SER A 739 25.36 -3.92 20.02
CA SER A 739 25.71 -4.25 21.42
C SER A 739 25.26 -3.18 22.44
N ARG A 740 24.79 -2.03 21.95
CA ARG A 740 24.23 -0.94 22.75
C ARG A 740 23.01 -0.34 22.05
N ALA A 741 22.07 0.19 22.82
CA ALA A 741 20.93 0.92 22.29
C ALA A 741 20.52 2.06 23.22
N SER A 742 19.83 3.04 22.63
CA SER A 742 19.37 4.25 23.30
C SER A 742 18.16 4.01 24.22
N VAL A 743 18.23 4.57 25.41
CA VAL A 743 17.16 4.53 26.42
C VAL A 743 16.82 5.95 26.82
N ARG A 744 15.55 6.33 26.68
CA ARG A 744 15.00 7.63 27.07
C ARG A 744 14.41 7.59 28.47
N THR A 745 14.79 8.53 29.34
CA THR A 745 14.22 8.71 30.69
C THR A 745 13.02 9.66 30.66
N TRP A 746 12.26 9.73 31.75
CA TRP A 746 11.02 10.51 31.86
C TRP A 746 11.15 12.00 31.52
N ASN A 747 12.34 12.58 31.74
CA ASN A 747 12.67 13.98 31.47
C ASN A 747 13.25 14.21 30.05
N GLY A 748 13.02 13.27 29.13
CA GLY A 748 13.46 13.33 27.74
C GLY A 748 14.94 12.99 27.50
N ALA A 749 15.75 12.78 28.55
CA ALA A 749 17.18 12.51 28.35
C ALA A 749 17.43 11.11 27.76
N VAL A 750 18.23 11.05 26.68
CA VAL A 750 18.59 9.81 25.99
C VAL A 750 19.99 9.35 26.43
N ARG A 751 20.15 8.06 26.75
CA ARG A 751 21.44 7.46 27.11
C ARG A 751 21.61 6.07 26.49
N GLU A 752 22.81 5.81 25.99
CA GLU A 752 23.21 4.48 25.54
C GLU A 752 23.36 3.48 26.70
N ARG A 753 22.81 2.28 26.52
CA ARG A 753 22.88 1.15 27.47
C ARG A 753 23.28 -0.13 26.74
N GLU A 754 23.88 -1.08 27.48
CA GLU A 754 24.24 -2.39 26.92
C GLU A 754 22.99 -3.17 26.49
N ALA A 755 23.07 -3.82 25.34
CA ALA A 755 22.02 -4.61 24.73
C ALA A 755 22.42 -6.09 24.63
N THR A 756 21.46 -6.98 24.88
CA THR A 756 21.59 -8.44 24.70
C THR A 756 20.41 -8.94 23.89
N TRP A 757 20.66 -9.72 22.83
CA TRP A 757 19.62 -10.15 21.88
C TRP A 757 19.44 -11.66 21.87
N SER A 758 18.25 -12.11 21.49
CA SER A 758 17.91 -13.51 21.32
C SER A 758 18.77 -14.16 20.24
N ASP A 759 19.09 -15.45 20.42
CA ASP A 759 19.78 -16.24 19.42
C ASP A 759 18.91 -16.54 18.19
N ALA A 760 17.61 -16.19 18.24
CA ALA A 760 16.67 -16.31 17.15
C ALA A 760 17.12 -15.53 15.90
N ALA A 761 17.88 -14.43 16.03
CA ALA A 761 18.47 -13.71 14.90
C ALA A 761 19.27 -14.62 13.94
N SER A 762 19.88 -15.71 14.46
CA SER A 762 20.60 -16.69 13.64
C SER A 762 19.72 -17.56 12.72
N TRP A 763 18.39 -17.45 12.84
CA TRP A 763 17.42 -18.14 11.99
C TRP A 763 16.95 -17.29 10.80
N ILE A 764 17.32 -16.00 10.78
CA ILE A 764 17.11 -15.11 9.64
C ILE A 764 18.06 -15.54 8.54
N SER A 765 17.54 -15.81 7.35
CA SER A 765 18.32 -16.42 6.26
C SER A 765 18.08 -15.81 4.88
N GLY A 766 17.20 -14.83 4.78
CA GLY A 766 16.72 -14.33 3.49
C GLY A 766 15.83 -13.11 3.67
N PRO A 767 15.26 -12.61 2.58
CA PRO A 767 14.46 -11.39 2.58
C PRO A 767 13.24 -11.51 3.48
N GLY A 768 12.86 -10.39 4.10
CA GLY A 768 11.72 -10.26 4.99
C GLY A 768 11.99 -9.33 6.16
N THR A 769 10.95 -9.06 6.94
CA THR A 769 11.02 -8.21 8.14
C THR A 769 10.79 -9.06 9.38
N TYR A 770 11.77 -9.07 10.27
CA TYR A 770 11.86 -9.97 11.41
C TYR A 770 11.84 -9.19 12.73
N ARG A 771 11.26 -9.80 13.77
CA ARG A 771 11.31 -9.28 15.14
C ARG A 771 12.19 -10.17 16.00
N VAL A 772 13.19 -9.59 16.66
CA VAL A 772 14.11 -10.29 17.55
C VAL A 772 14.05 -9.69 18.96
N SER A 773 13.72 -10.51 19.93
CA SER A 773 13.61 -10.11 21.34
C SER A 773 14.99 -9.83 21.93
N GLY A 774 15.07 -8.90 22.87
CA GLY A 774 16.29 -8.56 23.58
C GLY A 774 16.05 -7.85 24.90
N ARG A 775 17.15 -7.43 25.53
CA ARG A 775 17.16 -6.58 26.72
C ARG A 775 18.19 -5.47 26.59
N VAL A 776 17.80 -4.23 26.88
CA VAL A 776 18.67 -3.05 26.86
C VAL A 776 18.67 -2.45 28.26
N GLY A 777 19.83 -2.43 28.93
CA GLY A 777 19.94 -1.97 30.31
C GLY A 777 19.05 -2.73 31.32
N GLY A 778 18.70 -3.99 31.00
CA GLY A 778 17.78 -4.83 31.78
C GLY A 778 16.31 -4.78 31.35
N ILE A 779 15.92 -3.82 30.50
CA ILE A 779 14.54 -3.62 30.01
C ILE A 779 14.30 -4.51 28.81
N ALA A 780 13.21 -5.29 28.81
CA ALA A 780 12.83 -6.13 27.67
C ALA A 780 12.43 -5.24 26.47
N THR A 781 12.90 -5.60 25.28
CA THR A 781 12.63 -4.88 24.03
C THR A 781 12.64 -5.85 22.85
N THR A 782 12.33 -5.35 21.66
CA THR A 782 12.40 -6.06 20.39
C THR A 782 13.14 -5.20 19.37
N ALA A 783 14.05 -5.79 18.61
CA ALA A 783 14.65 -5.18 17.43
C ALA A 783 13.87 -5.62 16.19
N THR A 784 13.71 -4.69 15.25
CA THR A 784 13.24 -4.97 13.90
C THR A 784 14.46 -5.18 13.01
N VAL A 785 14.52 -6.32 12.32
CA VAL A 785 15.56 -6.62 11.34
C VAL A 785 14.89 -6.73 9.98
N THR A 786 15.29 -5.89 9.04
CA THR A 786 14.83 -5.95 7.65
C THR A 786 15.95 -6.52 6.80
N VAL A 787 15.69 -7.63 6.12
CA VAL A 787 16.60 -8.17 5.10
C VAL A 787 16.02 -7.81 3.74
N THR A 788 16.70 -6.96 3.00
CA THR A 788 16.31 -6.60 1.63
C THR A 788 16.78 -7.68 0.65
N ALA A 789 16.01 -7.94 -0.39
CA ALA A 789 16.44 -8.85 -1.45
C ALA A 789 17.68 -8.28 -2.15
N ALA A 790 18.71 -9.11 -2.34
CA ALA A 790 19.91 -8.68 -3.02
C ALA A 790 19.59 -8.37 -4.50
N SER A 791 19.88 -7.14 -4.95
CA SER A 791 19.84 -6.81 -6.37
C SER A 791 20.92 -7.61 -7.10
N SER A 792 20.51 -8.76 -7.65
CA SER A 792 21.45 -9.75 -8.19
C SER A 792 22.06 -9.28 -9.51
N VAL A 793 21.38 -8.41 -10.26
CA VAL A 793 21.88 -7.83 -11.52
C VAL A 793 22.56 -6.49 -11.23
N ARG A 794 23.86 -6.41 -11.46
CA ARG A 794 24.61 -5.16 -11.30
C ARG A 794 24.43 -4.29 -12.53
N ASN A 795 24.05 -3.03 -12.34
CA ASN A 795 23.84 -2.09 -13.45
C ASN A 795 22.84 -2.62 -14.49
N GLY A 796 21.72 -3.19 -14.02
CA GLY A 796 20.65 -3.77 -14.86
C GLY A 796 19.96 -2.78 -15.79
N GLY A 797 19.92 -1.50 -15.41
CA GLY A 797 19.46 -0.38 -16.24
C GLY A 797 20.58 0.40 -16.93
N PHE A 798 21.83 -0.10 -16.92
CA PHE A 798 22.97 0.48 -17.65
C PHE A 798 23.37 1.94 -17.32
N GLU A 799 22.78 2.56 -16.30
CA GLU A 799 23.03 3.95 -15.87
C GLU A 799 24.46 4.23 -15.39
N SER A 800 25.17 3.22 -14.90
CA SER A 800 26.59 3.38 -14.55
C SER A 800 27.48 3.44 -15.80
N ALA A 801 28.42 4.38 -15.81
CA ALA A 801 29.47 4.47 -16.81
C ALA A 801 30.44 3.27 -16.77
N ASP A 802 30.59 2.61 -15.61
CA ASP A 802 31.25 1.31 -15.51
C ASP A 802 30.30 0.22 -16.00
N ILE A 803 30.66 -0.36 -17.14
CA ILE A 803 29.95 -1.46 -17.81
C ILE A 803 30.79 -2.75 -17.82
N SER A 804 31.89 -2.82 -17.06
CA SER A 804 32.84 -3.95 -17.07
C SER A 804 32.23 -5.28 -16.65
N MET A 805 31.09 -5.24 -15.97
CA MET A 805 30.29 -6.40 -15.57
C MET A 805 29.43 -6.99 -16.71
N TRP A 806 29.30 -6.28 -17.83
CA TRP A 806 28.53 -6.70 -19.00
C TRP A 806 29.47 -7.14 -20.12
N GLU A 807 29.24 -8.35 -20.65
CA GLU A 807 29.87 -8.86 -21.85
C GLU A 807 28.93 -8.64 -23.04
N VAL A 808 29.36 -7.78 -23.96
CA VAL A 808 28.70 -7.55 -25.25
C VAL A 808 29.45 -8.35 -26.32
N SER A 809 28.75 -9.25 -27.00
CA SER A 809 29.30 -10.05 -28.10
C SER A 809 28.46 -9.87 -29.36
N GLY A 810 29.08 -9.98 -30.53
CA GLY A 810 28.43 -9.71 -31.82
C GLY A 810 28.60 -8.27 -32.31
N ALA A 811 27.90 -7.92 -33.38
CA ALA A 811 27.94 -6.60 -33.99
C ALA A 811 26.56 -5.93 -33.90
N GLY A 812 26.53 -4.59 -33.88
CA GLY A 812 25.28 -3.82 -33.96
C GLY A 812 24.60 -3.52 -32.61
N ALA A 813 25.22 -3.82 -31.46
CA ALA A 813 24.71 -3.42 -30.15
C ALA A 813 25.79 -2.70 -29.31
N THR A 814 25.41 -1.62 -28.63
CA THR A 814 26.31 -0.82 -27.77
C THR A 814 25.56 -0.32 -26.54
N ILE A 815 26.19 -0.42 -25.36
CA ILE A 815 25.69 0.23 -24.14
C ILE A 815 26.10 1.71 -24.18
N GLN A 816 25.13 2.62 -24.27
CA GLN A 816 25.40 4.05 -24.45
C GLN A 816 24.26 4.92 -23.88
N ALA A 817 24.53 6.23 -23.78
CA ALA A 817 23.49 7.20 -23.47
C ALA A 817 22.47 7.29 -24.62
N THR A 818 21.19 7.35 -24.29
CA THR A 818 20.09 7.39 -25.25
C THR A 818 18.84 7.98 -24.61
N THR A 819 18.04 8.71 -25.39
CA THR A 819 16.70 9.20 -25.00
C THR A 819 15.63 8.12 -25.12
N ASP A 820 15.98 6.98 -25.72
CA ASP A 820 15.09 5.85 -25.97
C ASP A 820 15.25 4.73 -24.90
N ALA A 821 15.82 5.04 -23.73
CA ALA A 821 15.89 4.12 -22.60
C ALA A 821 14.50 3.91 -22.01
N ALA A 822 14.23 2.73 -21.43
CA ALA A 822 12.95 2.48 -20.75
C ALA A 822 12.88 3.21 -19.41
N SER A 823 14.04 3.39 -18.77
CA SER A 823 14.20 4.19 -17.56
C SER A 823 15.60 4.78 -17.54
N GLY A 824 15.74 6.02 -17.11
CA GLY A 824 17.05 6.67 -17.03
C GLY A 824 17.55 7.17 -18.38
N SER A 825 18.87 7.21 -18.53
CA SER A 825 19.56 7.93 -19.61
C SER A 825 20.46 7.03 -20.46
N ARG A 826 20.57 5.74 -20.16
CA ARG A 826 21.45 4.79 -20.85
C ARG A 826 20.75 3.46 -21.06
N ALA A 827 21.01 2.82 -22.19
CA ALA A 827 20.50 1.48 -22.50
C ALA A 827 21.44 0.74 -23.46
N VAL A 828 21.15 -0.53 -23.73
CA VAL A 828 21.74 -1.24 -24.87
C VAL A 828 20.99 -0.79 -26.12
N ALA A 829 21.58 0.11 -26.91
CA ALA A 829 21.04 0.48 -28.21
C ALA A 829 21.56 -0.48 -29.28
N PHE A 830 20.68 -0.88 -30.22
CA PHE A 830 21.05 -1.77 -31.30
C PHE A 830 20.48 -1.36 -32.66
N TRP A 831 21.30 -1.45 -33.71
CA TRP A 831 20.95 -1.27 -35.13
C TRP A 831 22.12 -1.72 -36.02
N SER A 832 21.82 -2.22 -37.22
CA SER A 832 22.82 -2.46 -38.27
C SER A 832 22.20 -2.46 -39.66
N GLY A 833 22.91 -1.95 -40.68
CA GLY A 833 22.49 -2.02 -42.08
C GLY A 833 22.68 -3.39 -42.76
N SER A 834 22.97 -4.44 -42.00
CA SER A 834 23.07 -5.84 -42.45
C SER A 834 22.61 -6.78 -41.34
N ASP A 835 22.11 -7.97 -41.67
CA ASP A 835 21.70 -8.98 -40.68
C ASP A 835 22.76 -9.18 -39.60
N TYR A 836 22.34 -9.15 -38.34
CA TYR A 836 23.25 -9.11 -37.21
C TYR A 836 22.72 -9.91 -36.01
N ARG A 837 23.66 -10.41 -35.22
CA ARG A 837 23.40 -11.13 -33.98
C ARG A 837 24.24 -10.51 -32.88
N PHE A 838 23.64 -10.35 -31.71
CA PHE A 838 24.37 -9.91 -30.53
C PHE A 838 23.88 -10.63 -29.28
N THR A 839 24.73 -10.64 -28.26
CA THR A 839 24.37 -10.98 -26.89
C THR A 839 24.90 -9.90 -25.95
N VAL A 840 24.10 -9.50 -24.97
CA VAL A 840 24.56 -8.70 -23.83
C VAL A 840 24.28 -9.51 -22.59
N SER A 841 25.33 -9.92 -21.86
CA SER A 841 25.17 -10.82 -20.72
C SER A 841 26.03 -10.44 -19.52
N GLN A 842 25.56 -10.79 -18.33
CA GLN A 842 26.26 -10.64 -17.08
C GLN A 842 26.27 -11.98 -16.35
N ARG A 843 27.47 -12.43 -15.95
CA ARG A 843 27.63 -13.58 -15.07
C ARG A 843 27.58 -13.15 -13.62
N ILE A 844 26.56 -13.61 -12.90
CA ILE A 844 26.35 -13.34 -11.48
C ILE A 844 26.83 -14.56 -10.67
N THR A 845 27.59 -14.31 -9.61
CA THR A 845 28.08 -15.33 -8.68
C THR A 845 27.61 -15.02 -7.27
N GLY A 846 27.36 -16.04 -6.47
CA GLY A 846 26.87 -15.86 -5.09
C GLY A 846 25.35 -15.67 -5.01
N VAL A 847 24.61 -15.99 -6.09
CA VAL A 847 23.15 -16.01 -6.05
C VAL A 847 22.71 -17.13 -5.11
N THR A 848 21.85 -16.83 -4.15
CA THR A 848 21.35 -17.83 -3.21
C THR A 848 20.69 -18.99 -3.98
N PRO A 849 20.89 -20.27 -3.58
CA PRO A 849 20.19 -21.37 -4.23
C PRO A 849 18.66 -21.19 -4.16
N GLY A 850 17.98 -21.44 -5.27
CA GLY A 850 16.54 -21.18 -5.37
C GLY A 850 16.05 -21.05 -6.80
N THR A 851 14.79 -20.68 -6.93
CA THR A 851 14.11 -20.50 -8.22
C THR A 851 13.95 -19.01 -8.52
N TYR A 852 14.24 -18.63 -9.77
CA TYR A 852 14.31 -17.24 -10.20
C TYR A 852 13.68 -17.05 -11.58
N ALA A 853 13.15 -15.87 -11.85
CA ALA A 853 12.79 -15.42 -13.19
C ALA A 853 13.65 -14.20 -13.55
N VAL A 854 13.96 -14.06 -14.84
CA VAL A 854 14.75 -12.95 -15.37
C VAL A 854 13.91 -12.20 -16.37
N SER A 855 13.83 -10.88 -16.21
CA SER A 855 13.12 -10.01 -17.14
C SER A 855 14.04 -8.96 -17.75
N ALA A 856 13.67 -8.48 -18.92
CA ALA A 856 14.29 -7.34 -19.58
C ALA A 856 13.23 -6.58 -20.38
N VAL A 857 13.35 -5.27 -20.45
CA VAL A 857 12.47 -4.38 -21.20
C VAL A 857 13.16 -4.03 -22.51
N ALA A 858 12.45 -4.08 -23.63
CA ALA A 858 12.98 -3.62 -24.92
C ALA A 858 11.91 -2.87 -25.73
N GLN A 859 12.35 -1.96 -26.57
CA GLN A 859 11.54 -1.36 -27.64
C GLN A 859 12.31 -1.45 -28.97
N GLY A 860 11.65 -1.17 -30.09
CA GLY A 860 12.27 -1.17 -31.41
C GLY A 860 11.36 -1.74 -32.49
N ASP A 861 11.86 -1.82 -33.72
CA ASP A 861 11.16 -2.42 -34.85
C ASP A 861 12.01 -3.55 -35.46
N GLY A 862 11.39 -4.72 -35.64
CA GLY A 862 12.05 -5.96 -36.04
C GLY A 862 11.82 -6.41 -37.48
N GLU A 863 11.16 -5.60 -38.34
CA GLU A 863 10.74 -5.93 -39.73
C GLU A 863 10.57 -7.46 -39.98
N GLY A 864 9.55 -8.03 -39.36
CA GLY A 864 8.91 -9.30 -39.75
C GLY A 864 9.67 -10.62 -39.54
N SER A 865 10.92 -10.65 -39.09
CA SER A 865 11.64 -11.92 -38.82
C SER A 865 12.71 -11.90 -37.72
N GLY A 866 12.99 -10.73 -37.13
CA GLY A 866 13.94 -10.63 -36.02
C GLY A 866 13.42 -11.24 -34.71
N SER A 867 14.32 -11.72 -33.85
CA SER A 867 13.97 -12.15 -32.49
C SER A 867 14.92 -11.55 -31.46
N VAL A 868 14.37 -10.89 -30.45
CA VAL A 868 15.06 -10.50 -29.22
C VAL A 868 14.54 -11.39 -28.10
N ARG A 869 15.42 -11.88 -27.22
CA ARG A 869 15.05 -12.77 -26.11
C ARG A 869 15.81 -12.39 -24.85
N VAL A 870 15.11 -12.29 -23.73
CA VAL A 870 15.76 -12.36 -22.42
C VAL A 870 16.23 -13.78 -22.17
N THR A 871 17.38 -13.93 -21.53
CA THR A 871 18.07 -15.22 -21.32
C THR A 871 18.50 -15.36 -19.87
N ALA A 872 18.38 -16.58 -19.36
CA ALA A 872 18.82 -16.97 -18.03
C ALA A 872 19.48 -18.34 -18.10
N GLN A 873 20.72 -18.46 -17.63
CA GLN A 873 21.49 -19.71 -17.67
C GLN A 873 22.05 -20.05 -16.30
N THR A 874 21.81 -21.28 -15.87
CA THR A 874 22.28 -21.89 -14.63
C THR A 874 23.03 -23.20 -14.94
N SER A 875 23.60 -23.85 -13.93
CA SER A 875 24.13 -25.21 -14.07
C SER A 875 23.05 -26.27 -14.31
N ALA A 876 21.79 -25.98 -13.96
CA ALA A 876 20.66 -26.88 -14.19
C ALA A 876 20.10 -26.79 -15.62
N GLY A 877 20.32 -25.67 -16.32
CA GLY A 877 19.83 -25.45 -17.68
C GLY A 877 19.74 -23.97 -18.05
N ALA A 878 19.31 -23.70 -19.27
CA ALA A 878 19.07 -22.35 -19.78
C ALA A 878 17.59 -22.17 -20.15
N GLN A 879 17.04 -21.00 -19.86
CA GLN A 879 15.71 -20.56 -20.25
C GLN A 879 15.82 -19.23 -21.01
N SER A 880 14.84 -18.98 -21.86
CA SER A 880 14.72 -17.72 -22.57
C SER A 880 13.26 -17.41 -22.87
N ALA A 881 12.91 -16.14 -22.95
CA ALA A 881 11.59 -15.69 -23.40
C ALA A 881 11.74 -14.60 -24.46
N PRO A 882 10.85 -14.57 -25.47
CA PRO A 882 10.87 -13.51 -26.48
C PRO A 882 10.54 -12.16 -25.85
N ILE A 883 11.12 -11.10 -26.42
CA ILE A 883 10.72 -9.71 -26.19
C ILE A 883 10.25 -9.19 -27.55
N ALA A 884 9.01 -8.71 -27.64
CA ALA A 884 8.47 -8.18 -28.88
C ALA A 884 9.06 -6.79 -29.18
N LEU A 885 9.26 -6.49 -30.46
CA LEU A 885 9.74 -5.19 -30.95
C LEU A 885 8.60 -4.55 -31.75
N ASP A 886 7.76 -3.80 -31.06
CA ASP A 886 6.46 -3.33 -31.59
C ASP A 886 6.47 -1.88 -32.08
N GLY A 887 7.64 -1.25 -32.13
CA GLY A 887 7.85 0.10 -32.63
C GLY A 887 8.52 1.04 -31.63
N TRP A 888 8.61 2.31 -32.03
CA TRP A 888 9.21 3.36 -31.21
C TRP A 888 8.36 3.69 -29.99
N GLN A 889 9.01 3.75 -28.84
CA GLN A 889 8.47 3.89 -27.49
C GLN A 889 7.43 2.83 -27.09
N GLN A 890 7.39 1.70 -27.83
CA GLN A 890 6.55 0.54 -27.49
C GLN A 890 7.38 -0.44 -26.67
N PHE A 891 7.55 -0.15 -25.39
CA PHE A 891 8.33 -0.98 -24.48
C PHE A 891 7.60 -2.28 -24.15
N ARG A 892 8.30 -3.41 -24.29
CA ARG A 892 7.82 -4.75 -23.98
C ARG A 892 8.75 -5.42 -23.01
N THR A 893 8.17 -6.12 -22.04
CA THR A 893 8.93 -6.94 -21.09
C THR A 893 8.87 -8.39 -21.54
N GLY A 894 10.03 -9.01 -21.72
CA GLY A 894 10.10 -10.47 -21.74
C GLY A 894 10.55 -10.98 -20.39
N THR A 895 9.91 -12.05 -19.91
CA THR A 895 10.25 -12.72 -18.65
C THR A 895 10.49 -14.20 -18.89
N THR A 896 11.65 -14.72 -18.51
CA THR A 896 11.97 -16.14 -18.66
C THR A 896 11.05 -17.01 -17.80
N PRO A 897 10.73 -18.24 -18.23
CA PRO A 897 10.29 -19.28 -17.30
C PRO A 897 11.27 -19.43 -16.13
N VAL A 898 10.77 -19.93 -15.00
CA VAL A 898 11.56 -20.12 -13.78
C VAL A 898 12.82 -20.96 -14.05
N VAL A 899 13.98 -20.46 -13.62
CA VAL A 899 15.26 -21.17 -13.58
C VAL A 899 15.64 -21.54 -12.16
N THR A 900 16.29 -22.69 -11.99
CA THR A 900 16.80 -23.13 -10.68
C THR A 900 18.30 -22.86 -10.58
N VAL A 901 18.67 -21.94 -9.70
CA VAL A 901 20.06 -21.72 -9.29
C VAL A 901 20.45 -22.80 -8.28
N GLY A 902 21.49 -23.56 -8.61
CA GLY A 902 22.01 -24.64 -7.78
C GLY A 902 22.90 -24.14 -6.63
N THR A 903 23.50 -25.07 -5.89
CA THR A 903 24.42 -24.77 -4.79
C THR A 903 25.73 -24.10 -5.22
N ASP A 904 25.99 -24.03 -6.52
CA ASP A 904 27.11 -23.30 -7.11
C ASP A 904 26.86 -21.78 -7.16
N GLY A 905 25.61 -21.35 -7.00
CA GLY A 905 25.21 -19.94 -6.88
C GLY A 905 25.52 -19.11 -8.11
N ILE A 906 25.49 -19.73 -9.29
CA ILE A 906 25.84 -19.11 -10.57
C ILE A 906 24.57 -18.91 -11.41
N LEU A 907 24.35 -17.66 -11.84
CA LEU A 907 23.31 -17.29 -12.79
C LEU A 907 23.92 -16.34 -13.84
N THR A 908 23.86 -16.70 -15.12
CA THR A 908 24.17 -15.78 -16.21
C THR A 908 22.86 -15.25 -16.78
N VAL A 909 22.71 -13.93 -16.80
CA VAL A 909 21.52 -13.24 -17.35
C VAL A 909 21.91 -12.41 -18.54
N GLY A 910 20.95 -12.08 -19.40
CA GLY A 910 21.22 -11.19 -20.51
C GLY A 910 20.13 -11.17 -21.56
N VAL A 911 20.41 -10.52 -22.68
CA VAL A 911 19.58 -10.52 -23.88
C VAL A 911 20.37 -11.08 -25.06
N ALA A 912 19.71 -11.89 -25.87
CA ALA A 912 20.24 -12.40 -27.13
C ALA A 912 19.31 -11.99 -28.28
N ALA A 913 19.89 -11.54 -29.38
CA ALA A 913 19.15 -11.08 -30.55
C ALA A 913 19.68 -11.69 -31.85
N ASP A 914 18.76 -12.02 -32.75
CA ASP A 914 19.00 -12.40 -34.16
C ASP A 914 18.08 -11.56 -35.03
N LEU A 915 18.64 -10.55 -35.69
CA LEU A 915 17.88 -9.46 -36.30
C LEU A 915 18.26 -9.27 -37.78
N PRO A 916 17.28 -9.01 -38.66
CA PRO A 916 17.56 -8.64 -40.04
C PRO A 916 18.21 -7.26 -40.12
N ALA A 917 18.76 -6.92 -41.29
CA ALA A 917 19.21 -5.57 -41.59
C ALA A 917 18.11 -4.53 -41.28
N GLU A 918 18.52 -3.34 -40.83
CA GLU A 918 17.68 -2.18 -40.48
C GLU A 918 16.77 -2.33 -39.26
N ALA A 919 16.61 -3.53 -38.70
CA ALA A 919 15.98 -3.69 -37.39
C ALA A 919 16.76 -2.88 -36.35
N TRP A 920 16.05 -2.22 -35.44
CA TRP A 920 16.62 -1.33 -34.43
C TRP A 920 15.87 -1.45 -33.11
N GLY A 921 16.46 -0.95 -32.04
CA GLY A 921 15.78 -0.85 -30.76
C GLY A 921 16.71 -0.54 -29.59
N THR A 922 16.14 -0.59 -28.39
CA THR A 922 16.87 -0.50 -27.12
C THR A 922 16.45 -1.63 -26.19
N VAL A 923 17.38 -2.10 -25.36
CA VAL A 923 17.12 -3.05 -24.25
C VAL A 923 17.61 -2.40 -22.96
N ASP A 924 16.79 -2.48 -21.93
CA ASP A 924 16.98 -1.84 -20.65
C ASP A 924 16.36 -2.69 -19.51
N SER A 925 16.58 -2.27 -18.25
CA SER A 925 15.94 -2.82 -17.05
C SER A 925 16.01 -4.35 -16.94
N ILE A 926 17.21 -4.93 -17.03
CA ILE A 926 17.41 -6.36 -16.77
C ILE A 926 17.29 -6.63 -15.26
N ARG A 927 16.30 -7.44 -14.87
CA ARG A 927 16.00 -7.75 -13.46
C ARG A 927 16.03 -9.26 -13.20
N VAL A 928 16.40 -9.64 -11.98
CA VAL A 928 16.32 -11.01 -11.46
C VAL A 928 15.45 -10.98 -10.23
N VAL A 929 14.39 -11.78 -10.22
CA VAL A 929 13.44 -11.91 -9.10
C VAL A 929 13.34 -13.36 -8.67
N ARG A 930 13.15 -13.62 -7.38
CA ARG A 930 12.77 -14.96 -6.91
C ARG A 930 11.36 -15.28 -7.42
N ALA A 931 11.16 -16.50 -7.90
CA ALA A 931 9.90 -16.92 -8.50
C ALA A 931 9.64 -18.41 -8.27
N GLY A 932 8.40 -18.87 -8.41
CA GLY A 932 7.98 -20.27 -8.25
C GLY A 932 7.11 -20.54 -7.01
N GLU A 933 6.79 -21.81 -6.75
CA GLU A 933 5.97 -22.19 -5.60
C GLU A 933 6.69 -21.93 -4.27
N LYS A 934 6.05 -21.15 -3.39
CA LYS A 934 6.53 -20.97 -2.00
C LYS A 934 6.33 -22.26 -1.20
N THR A 935 7.25 -22.53 -0.29
CA THR A 935 7.12 -23.66 0.64
C THR A 935 5.84 -23.51 1.48
N ASP A 936 5.00 -24.55 1.51
CA ASP A 936 3.82 -24.58 2.39
C ASP A 936 4.23 -24.49 3.87
N THR A 937 3.64 -23.51 4.57
CA THR A 937 3.87 -23.19 5.98
C THR A 937 2.64 -23.43 6.86
N ALA A 938 1.52 -23.91 6.32
CA ALA A 938 0.25 -24.05 7.04
C ALA A 938 0.40 -24.88 8.34
N ALA A 939 1.04 -26.05 8.25
CA ALA A 939 1.27 -26.91 9.41
C ALA A 939 2.21 -26.29 10.46
N LEU A 940 3.11 -25.38 10.07
CA LEU A 940 3.94 -24.64 11.03
C LEU A 940 3.11 -23.56 11.73
N ARG A 941 2.29 -22.81 10.99
CA ARG A 941 1.36 -21.80 11.57
C ARG A 941 0.43 -22.44 12.59
N GLU A 942 -0.20 -23.56 12.26
CA GLU A 942 -1.07 -24.30 13.18
C GLU A 942 -0.32 -24.71 14.47
N GLY A 943 0.90 -25.23 14.32
CA GLY A 943 1.75 -25.61 15.45
C GLY A 943 2.13 -24.43 16.35
N VAL A 944 2.45 -23.27 15.75
CA VAL A 944 2.76 -22.03 16.48
C VAL A 944 1.53 -21.56 17.26
N THR A 945 0.36 -21.51 16.64
CA THR A 945 -0.90 -21.14 17.29
C THR A 945 -1.22 -22.08 18.46
N ALA A 946 -1.15 -23.39 18.23
CA ALA A 946 -1.45 -24.39 19.25
C ALA A 946 -0.48 -24.34 20.44
N LEU A 947 0.82 -24.06 20.20
CA LEU A 947 1.81 -23.96 21.28
C LEU A 947 1.71 -22.61 22.02
N ALA A 948 1.39 -21.52 21.33
CA ALA A 948 1.19 -20.21 21.94
C ALA A 948 -0.04 -20.16 22.87
N ALA A 949 -1.06 -20.98 22.60
CA ALA A 949 -2.27 -21.09 23.43
C ALA A 949 -2.08 -21.90 24.73
N VAL A 950 -0.89 -22.45 24.99
CA VAL A 950 -0.63 -23.24 26.21
C VAL A 950 -0.53 -22.34 27.43
N ASP A 951 -1.36 -22.59 28.45
CA ASP A 951 -1.27 -21.93 29.75
C ASP A 951 0.00 -22.31 30.50
N GLY A 952 0.96 -21.38 30.56
CA GLY A 952 2.25 -21.60 31.22
C GLY A 952 2.17 -21.82 32.73
N ALA A 953 1.10 -21.39 33.41
CA ALA A 953 0.96 -21.57 34.85
C ALA A 953 0.81 -23.04 35.26
N ALA A 954 0.31 -23.89 34.36
CA ALA A 954 0.17 -25.33 34.58
C ALA A 954 1.51 -26.10 34.50
N TYR A 955 2.59 -25.46 34.03
CA TYR A 955 3.87 -26.11 33.74
C TYR A 955 5.03 -25.55 34.56
N THR A 956 6.09 -26.35 34.73
CA THR A 956 7.28 -25.90 35.44
C THR A 956 7.99 -24.79 34.67
N THR A 957 8.51 -23.78 35.38
CA THR A 957 9.21 -22.63 34.76
C THR A 957 10.34 -23.05 33.84
N TRP A 958 11.11 -24.08 34.21
CA TRP A 958 12.24 -24.56 33.43
C TRP A 958 11.80 -25.24 32.12
N SER A 959 10.64 -25.92 32.09
CA SER A 959 10.16 -26.58 30.87
C SER A 959 9.48 -25.58 29.94
N PHE A 960 8.73 -24.64 30.50
CA PHE A 960 8.02 -23.61 29.74
C PHE A 960 8.96 -22.58 29.08
N ALA A 961 10.14 -22.32 29.65
CA ALA A 961 11.13 -21.39 29.08
C ALA A 961 11.53 -21.72 27.62
N ARG A 962 11.38 -22.98 27.18
CA ARG A 962 11.66 -23.41 25.80
C ARG A 962 10.60 -22.99 24.80
N VAL A 963 9.36 -22.77 25.26
CA VAL A 963 8.22 -22.40 24.41
C VAL A 963 8.47 -21.04 23.77
N SER A 964 8.87 -20.04 24.56
CA SER A 964 9.12 -18.68 24.05
C SER A 964 10.20 -18.66 22.96
N ALA A 965 11.32 -19.37 23.18
CA ALA A 965 12.39 -19.46 22.20
C ALA A 965 11.99 -20.22 20.92
N ALA A 966 11.17 -21.28 21.05
CA ALA A 966 10.67 -22.04 19.91
C ALA A 966 9.68 -21.23 19.06
N LEU A 967 8.76 -20.50 19.71
CA LEU A 967 7.79 -19.64 19.04
C LEU A 967 8.48 -18.49 18.30
N GLU A 968 9.46 -17.85 18.92
CA GLU A 968 10.23 -16.76 18.28
C GLU A 968 10.93 -17.26 17.00
N LYS A 969 11.68 -18.37 17.08
CA LYS A 969 12.36 -18.97 15.92
C LYS A 969 11.39 -19.41 14.82
N ALA A 970 10.24 -19.97 15.18
CA ALA A 970 9.21 -20.34 14.21
C ALA A 970 8.58 -19.13 13.53
N ARG A 971 8.35 -18.04 14.26
CA ARG A 971 7.86 -16.77 13.69
C ARG A 971 8.86 -16.15 12.72
N ILE A 972 10.16 -16.23 13.00
CA ILE A 972 11.19 -15.81 12.04
C ILE A 972 11.07 -16.58 10.73
N VAL A 973 10.89 -17.90 10.77
CA VAL A 973 10.71 -18.71 9.55
C VAL A 973 9.41 -18.35 8.82
N LEU A 974 8.34 -18.03 9.55
CA LEU A 974 7.06 -17.61 8.96
C LEU A 974 7.09 -16.20 8.37
N ALA A 975 7.97 -15.33 8.88
CA ALA A 975 8.14 -13.95 8.42
C ALA A 975 9.11 -13.81 7.23
N ALA A 976 9.82 -14.89 6.86
CA ALA A 976 10.65 -14.89 5.66
C ALA A 976 9.78 -14.89 4.41
N ASP A 977 10.14 -14.10 3.39
CA ASP A 977 9.38 -14.00 2.14
C ASP A 977 9.40 -15.31 1.34
N TRP A 978 10.51 -16.05 1.46
CA TRP A 978 10.80 -17.30 0.76
C TRP A 978 11.43 -18.35 1.71
N PRO A 979 10.67 -18.91 2.67
CA PRO A 979 11.21 -19.91 3.58
C PRO A 979 11.50 -21.21 2.83
N THR A 980 12.62 -21.86 3.15
CA THR A 980 12.94 -23.18 2.55
C THR A 980 12.24 -24.32 3.27
N ALA A 981 11.94 -25.42 2.57
CA ALA A 981 11.39 -26.64 3.15
C ALA A 981 12.20 -27.17 4.35
N ALA A 982 13.53 -27.03 4.30
CA ALA A 982 14.41 -27.42 5.40
C ALA A 982 14.19 -26.55 6.66
N GLN A 983 14.00 -25.23 6.49
CA GLN A 983 13.72 -24.32 7.61
C GLN A 983 12.35 -24.57 8.21
N VAL A 984 11.33 -24.73 7.36
CA VAL A 984 9.97 -25.04 7.82
C VAL A 984 9.96 -26.37 8.59
N ALA A 985 10.63 -27.41 8.08
CA ALA A 985 10.76 -28.69 8.78
C ALA A 985 11.49 -28.54 10.12
N LYS A 986 12.60 -27.80 10.16
CA LYS A 986 13.37 -27.53 11.38
C LYS A 986 12.55 -26.77 12.44
N ALA A 987 11.78 -25.77 12.03
CA ALA A 987 10.90 -25.02 12.91
C ALA A 987 9.75 -25.89 13.45
N ARG A 988 9.16 -26.76 12.61
CA ARG A 988 8.12 -27.70 13.03
C ARG A 988 8.65 -28.71 14.06
N ASP A 989 9.84 -29.27 13.82
CA ASP A 989 10.48 -30.18 14.78
C ASP A 989 10.79 -29.47 16.11
N LEU A 990 11.19 -28.19 16.07
CA LEU A 990 11.42 -27.38 17.27
C LEU A 990 10.12 -27.13 18.06
N ILE A 991 9.01 -26.82 17.39
CA ILE A 991 7.69 -26.64 18.02
C ILE A 991 7.22 -27.96 18.65
N ALA A 992 7.36 -29.08 17.93
CA ALA A 992 6.99 -30.40 18.44
C ALA A 992 7.83 -30.79 19.67
N ASP A 993 9.14 -30.53 19.65
CA ASP A 993 10.03 -30.79 20.79
C ASP A 993 9.69 -29.93 21.99
N ALA A 994 9.49 -28.62 21.81
CA ALA A 994 9.12 -27.70 22.88
C ALA A 994 7.80 -28.13 23.56
N LYS A 995 6.79 -28.50 22.77
CA LYS A 995 5.51 -29.02 23.27
C LYS A 995 5.69 -30.34 24.03
N ALA A 996 6.49 -31.26 23.51
CA ALA A 996 6.76 -32.55 24.15
C ALA A 996 7.55 -32.41 25.46
N ALA A 997 8.37 -31.36 25.58
CA ALA A 997 9.22 -31.10 26.73
C ALA A 997 8.49 -30.51 27.93
N LEU A 998 7.22 -30.11 27.78
CA LEU A 998 6.42 -29.52 28.83
C LEU A 998 6.17 -30.51 29.98
N VAL A 999 6.45 -30.08 31.21
CA VAL A 999 6.22 -30.86 32.43
C VAL A 999 5.25 -30.10 33.32
N ARG A 1000 4.09 -30.70 33.61
CA ARG A 1000 3.10 -30.07 34.50
C ARG A 1000 3.65 -29.94 35.91
N THR A 1001 3.24 -28.89 36.62
CA THR A 1001 3.66 -28.65 38.02
C THR A 1001 3.16 -29.74 38.98
N ASP A 1002 2.08 -30.45 38.61
CA ASP A 1002 1.45 -31.54 39.36
C ASP A 1002 1.80 -32.95 38.84
N ALA A 1003 2.76 -33.08 37.92
CA ALA A 1003 3.08 -34.35 37.26
C ALA A 1003 3.66 -35.42 38.21
N ASP A 1004 4.35 -35.01 39.26
CA ASP A 1004 5.00 -35.90 40.24
C ASP A 1004 5.37 -35.16 41.54
N THR A 1005 5.96 -35.89 42.49
CA THR A 1005 6.47 -35.35 43.77
C THR A 1005 7.98 -35.55 43.90
N ALA A 1006 8.74 -35.42 42.80
CA ALA A 1006 10.18 -35.65 42.78
C ALA A 1006 10.97 -34.74 43.72
N GLY A 1007 12.00 -35.29 44.38
CA GLY A 1007 12.93 -34.52 45.22
C GLY A 1007 14.13 -33.98 44.44
N ALA A 1008 14.51 -34.63 43.35
CA ALA A 1008 15.66 -34.29 42.51
C ALA A 1008 15.39 -34.55 41.02
N VAL A 1009 16.29 -34.12 40.14
CA VAL A 1009 16.25 -34.48 38.70
C VAL A 1009 16.33 -36.00 38.52
N PRO A 1010 15.80 -36.56 37.41
CA PRO A 1010 15.84 -38.01 37.19
C PRO A 1010 17.26 -38.58 37.22
N GLY A 1011 17.42 -39.82 37.67
CA GLY A 1011 18.70 -40.54 37.56
C GLY A 1011 19.09 -40.77 36.09
N LYS A 1012 20.36 -41.15 35.86
CA LYS A 1012 20.86 -41.39 34.50
C LYS A 1012 20.46 -42.80 34.03
N GLY A 1013 19.53 -42.86 33.08
CA GLY A 1013 19.15 -44.09 32.40
C GLY A 1013 20.20 -44.57 31.38
N ALA A 1014 20.09 -45.84 30.99
CA ALA A 1014 20.86 -46.47 29.92
C ALA A 1014 19.93 -47.01 28.83
N LEU A 1015 20.32 -46.84 27.57
CA LEU A 1015 19.62 -47.41 26.42
C LEU A 1015 20.19 -48.79 26.07
N SER A 1016 19.31 -49.68 25.64
CA SER A 1016 19.61 -50.96 25.00
C SER A 1016 18.65 -51.21 23.84
N ASN A 1017 18.99 -52.12 22.93
CA ASN A 1017 18.11 -52.59 21.87
C ASN A 1017 18.21 -54.11 21.72
N ASP A 1018 17.21 -54.73 21.10
CA ASP A 1018 17.17 -56.15 20.76
C ASP A 1018 17.39 -56.43 19.27
N ASN A 1019 17.86 -55.44 18.48
CA ASN A 1019 18.10 -55.59 17.04
C ASN A 1019 19.09 -56.73 16.77
N GLY A 1020 18.71 -57.69 15.94
CA GLY A 1020 19.49 -58.90 15.67
C GLY A 1020 19.34 -60.02 16.72
N TRP A 1021 18.64 -59.78 17.82
CA TRP A 1021 18.32 -60.77 18.85
C TRP A 1021 16.84 -61.20 18.82
N ASP A 1022 15.98 -60.34 18.28
CA ASP A 1022 14.55 -60.55 18.15
C ASP A 1022 14.20 -61.52 17.01
N THR A 1023 14.72 -61.29 15.81
CA THR A 1023 14.52 -62.16 14.62
C THR A 1023 15.77 -62.92 14.21
N GLY A 1024 16.94 -62.58 14.78
CA GLY A 1024 18.25 -63.04 14.31
C GLY A 1024 18.81 -62.24 13.13
N LEU A 1025 18.10 -61.20 12.68
CA LEU A 1025 18.49 -60.27 11.62
C LEU A 1025 18.46 -58.84 12.14
N LYS A 1026 19.32 -57.97 11.59
CA LYS A 1026 19.22 -56.53 11.81
C LYS A 1026 18.39 -55.92 10.69
N ASP A 1027 17.12 -56.27 10.67
CA ASP A 1027 16.18 -56.05 9.56
C ASP A 1027 15.47 -54.69 9.59
N GLY A 1028 15.78 -53.87 10.60
CA GLY A 1028 15.19 -52.54 10.75
C GLY A 1028 13.89 -52.53 11.55
N ALA A 1029 13.51 -53.66 12.15
CA ALA A 1029 12.53 -53.75 13.24
C ALA A 1029 13.25 -54.16 14.53
N TYR A 1030 13.05 -53.40 15.61
CA TYR A 1030 13.64 -53.67 16.93
C TYR A 1030 12.97 -52.80 18.01
N THR A 1031 13.15 -53.15 19.27
CA THR A 1031 12.70 -52.41 20.43
C THR A 1031 13.87 -51.67 21.09
N VAL A 1032 13.77 -50.35 21.21
CA VAL A 1032 14.68 -49.55 22.03
C VAL A 1032 14.14 -49.49 23.45
N THR A 1033 14.95 -49.91 24.43
CA THR A 1033 14.58 -49.91 25.84
C THR A 1033 15.48 -48.96 26.64
N MET A 1034 14.86 -48.03 27.37
CA MET A 1034 15.49 -47.22 28.40
C MET A 1034 15.31 -47.91 29.76
N ASN A 1035 16.42 -48.15 30.47
CA ASN A 1035 16.43 -48.67 31.83
C ASN A 1035 17.06 -47.66 32.79
N LEU A 1036 16.34 -47.31 33.85
CA LEU A 1036 16.82 -46.56 35.00
C LEU A 1036 16.87 -47.51 36.21
N TRP A 1037 18.06 -47.98 36.57
CA TRP A 1037 18.23 -48.99 37.63
C TRP A 1037 18.22 -48.40 39.05
N TRP A 1038 18.71 -47.17 39.21
CA TRP A 1038 18.77 -46.43 40.48
C TRP A 1038 18.73 -44.92 40.25
N GLY A 1039 18.23 -44.15 41.23
CA GLY A 1039 18.08 -42.69 41.16
C GLY A 1039 16.61 -42.26 41.18
N GLU A 1040 16.34 -40.96 41.19
CA GLU A 1040 14.97 -40.43 41.14
C GLU A 1040 14.30 -40.76 39.80
N ASN A 1041 13.03 -41.13 39.79
CA ASN A 1041 12.32 -41.49 38.56
C ASN A 1041 11.89 -40.28 37.74
N ALA A 1042 11.67 -40.54 36.45
CA ALA A 1042 10.98 -39.64 35.54
C ALA A 1042 9.45 -39.77 35.67
N SER A 1043 8.73 -38.73 35.27
CA SER A 1043 7.30 -38.75 34.93
C SER A 1043 7.05 -38.74 33.41
N SER A 1044 8.07 -38.45 32.60
CA SER A 1044 8.03 -38.56 31.14
C SER A 1044 9.39 -38.96 30.57
N VAL A 1045 9.38 -39.76 29.50
CA VAL A 1045 10.56 -40.19 28.75
C VAL A 1045 10.37 -39.84 27.29
N ARG A 1046 11.25 -39.00 26.75
CA ARG A 1046 11.28 -38.65 25.32
C ARG A 1046 12.41 -39.39 24.63
N LEU A 1047 12.09 -40.21 23.63
CA LEU A 1047 13.07 -40.91 22.81
C LEU A 1047 13.29 -40.13 21.52
N TYR A 1048 14.56 -39.95 21.16
CA TYR A 1048 15.00 -39.26 19.95
C TYR A 1048 15.78 -40.23 19.07
N GLU A 1049 15.61 -40.09 17.76
CA GLU A 1049 16.40 -40.76 16.74
C GLU A 1049 17.06 -39.69 15.86
N ASN A 1050 18.38 -39.75 15.70
CA ASN A 1050 19.18 -38.80 14.94
C ASN A 1050 18.90 -37.32 15.34
N GLY A 1051 18.57 -37.09 16.61
CA GLY A 1051 18.23 -35.78 17.16
C GLY A 1051 16.78 -35.34 16.96
N ARG A 1052 15.95 -36.10 16.22
CA ARG A 1052 14.53 -35.82 16.02
C ARG A 1052 13.68 -36.59 17.04
N LEU A 1053 12.66 -35.93 17.60
CA LEU A 1053 11.74 -36.57 18.54
C LEU A 1053 11.02 -37.74 17.86
N LEU A 1054 11.21 -38.95 18.39
CA LEU A 1054 10.57 -40.17 17.90
C LEU A 1054 9.29 -40.49 18.69
N LYS A 1055 9.36 -40.44 20.03
CA LYS A 1055 8.23 -40.78 20.90
C LYS A 1055 8.31 -40.11 22.26
N VAL A 1056 7.16 -39.66 22.75
CA VAL A 1056 6.98 -39.27 24.17
C VAL A 1056 6.26 -40.42 24.87
N VAL A 1057 6.80 -40.88 25.99
CA VAL A 1057 6.21 -41.93 26.83
C VAL A 1057 5.97 -41.36 28.23
N PRO A 1058 4.71 -41.08 28.62
CA PRO A 1058 4.40 -40.77 30.00
C PRO A 1058 4.67 -42.01 30.86
N VAL A 1059 5.28 -41.82 32.03
CA VAL A 1059 5.62 -42.90 32.95
C VAL A 1059 5.15 -42.58 34.35
N GLU A 1060 4.66 -43.60 35.05
CA GLU A 1060 4.26 -43.44 36.44
C GLU A 1060 5.48 -43.14 37.31
N TYR A 1061 5.41 -42.05 38.06
CA TYR A 1061 6.42 -41.69 39.03
C TYR A 1061 6.35 -42.63 40.26
N ARG A 1062 7.47 -43.29 40.58
CA ARG A 1062 7.55 -44.32 41.65
C ARG A 1062 8.71 -44.08 42.63
N GLY A 1063 9.09 -42.82 42.83
CA GLY A 1063 10.24 -42.45 43.66
C GLY A 1063 11.54 -42.98 43.06
N GLN A 1064 12.30 -43.76 43.83
CA GLN A 1064 13.63 -44.27 43.43
C GLN A 1064 13.64 -45.74 42.97
N ARG A 1065 12.49 -46.30 42.62
CA ARG A 1065 12.38 -47.70 42.15
C ARG A 1065 12.83 -47.78 40.69
N ALA A 1066 13.45 -48.90 40.31
CA ALA A 1066 13.83 -49.14 38.92
C ALA A 1066 12.65 -48.91 37.95
N GLN A 1067 12.93 -48.23 36.83
CA GLN A 1067 11.96 -47.81 35.82
C GLN A 1067 12.47 -48.23 34.44
N ALA A 1068 11.59 -48.72 33.58
CA ALA A 1068 11.94 -49.11 32.22
C ALA A 1068 10.87 -48.65 31.22
N VAL A 1069 11.31 -48.25 30.03
CA VAL A 1069 10.44 -47.84 28.91
C VAL A 1069 10.94 -48.51 27.64
N SER A 1070 10.06 -49.22 26.96
CA SER A 1070 10.36 -49.90 25.68
C SER A 1070 9.54 -49.26 24.56
N VAL A 1071 10.21 -48.87 23.48
CA VAL A 1071 9.60 -48.27 22.29
C VAL A 1071 9.92 -49.15 21.09
N PRO A 1072 8.91 -49.76 20.44
CA PRO A 1072 9.13 -50.49 19.20
C PRO A 1072 9.45 -49.51 18.06
N VAL A 1073 10.46 -49.86 17.27
CA VAL A 1073 10.89 -49.16 16.05
C VAL A 1073 10.79 -50.15 14.89
N SER A 1074 10.31 -49.69 13.74
CA SER A 1074 10.19 -50.51 12.53
C SER A 1074 10.40 -49.69 11.27
N GLY A 1075 10.68 -50.37 10.15
CA GLY A 1075 10.78 -49.74 8.82
C GLY A 1075 12.07 -48.97 8.59
N ARG A 1076 13.14 -49.28 9.33
CA ARG A 1076 14.45 -48.68 9.13
C ARG A 1076 15.20 -49.38 7.99
N THR A 1077 15.75 -48.61 7.07
CA THR A 1077 16.58 -49.12 5.98
C THR A 1077 17.99 -49.42 6.47
N ASP A 1078 18.83 -50.04 5.62
CA ASP A 1078 20.23 -50.26 5.95
C ASP A 1078 20.93 -48.92 6.28
N GLY A 1079 21.58 -48.85 7.44
CA GLY A 1079 22.15 -47.62 7.97
C GLY A 1079 22.41 -47.68 9.47
N THR A 1080 22.93 -46.58 10.00
CA THR A 1080 23.18 -46.42 11.45
C THR A 1080 22.24 -45.36 12.01
N TYR A 1081 21.49 -45.72 13.04
CA TYR A 1081 20.51 -44.86 13.71
C TYR A 1081 20.95 -44.57 15.14
N ARG A 1082 21.06 -43.28 15.49
CA ARG A 1082 21.55 -42.83 16.79
C ARG A 1082 20.39 -42.46 17.70
N TYR A 1083 20.27 -43.13 18.84
CA TYR A 1083 19.21 -42.92 19.81
C TYR A 1083 19.69 -42.23 21.08
N THR A 1084 18.88 -41.32 21.61
CA THR A 1084 19.02 -40.74 22.95
C THR A 1084 17.65 -40.69 23.63
N ALA A 1085 17.61 -40.82 24.96
CA ALA A 1085 16.40 -40.57 25.73
C ALA A 1085 16.60 -39.42 26.72
N VAL A 1086 15.59 -38.59 26.87
CA VAL A 1086 15.52 -37.52 27.87
C VAL A 1086 14.45 -37.90 28.88
N LEU A 1087 14.90 -38.12 30.11
CA LEU A 1087 14.05 -38.40 31.27
C LEU A 1087 13.70 -37.06 31.92
N ALA A 1088 12.42 -36.81 32.19
CA ALA A 1088 11.96 -35.55 32.78
C ALA A 1088 11.06 -35.81 34.00
N ASN A 1089 11.19 -34.97 35.02
CA ASN A 1089 10.26 -34.87 36.16
C ASN A 1089 10.09 -33.40 36.59
N THR A 1090 9.29 -33.09 37.61
CA THR A 1090 9.05 -31.70 38.03
C THR A 1090 10.32 -30.91 38.41
N LYS A 1091 11.44 -31.58 38.71
CA LYS A 1091 12.71 -30.95 39.09
C LYS A 1091 13.69 -30.71 37.95
N GLY A 1092 13.49 -31.34 36.78
CA GLY A 1092 14.33 -31.14 35.61
C GLY A 1092 14.49 -32.40 34.76
N GLU A 1093 15.59 -32.45 34.01
CA GLU A 1093 15.82 -33.48 33.00
C GLU A 1093 17.21 -34.10 33.07
N THR A 1094 17.29 -35.36 32.66
CA THR A 1094 18.55 -36.09 32.49
C THR A 1094 18.55 -36.83 31.16
N THR A 1095 19.60 -36.61 30.36
CA THR A 1095 19.77 -37.27 29.06
C THR A 1095 20.65 -38.52 29.18
N THR A 1096 20.25 -39.60 28.52
CA THR A 1096 21.05 -40.83 28.44
C THR A 1096 22.30 -40.62 27.59
N ALA A 1097 23.27 -41.54 27.69
CA ALA A 1097 24.26 -41.65 26.64
C ALA A 1097 23.57 -42.05 25.32
N ALA A 1098 24.15 -41.62 24.19
CA ALA A 1098 23.66 -42.01 22.88
C ALA A 1098 24.01 -43.48 22.59
N MET A 1099 23.10 -44.17 21.89
CA MET A 1099 23.27 -45.56 21.44
C MET A 1099 23.06 -45.64 19.94
N ASP A 1100 24.03 -46.21 19.21
CA ASP A 1100 23.90 -46.45 17.78
C ASP A 1100 23.33 -47.86 17.52
N VAL A 1101 22.35 -47.95 16.63
CA VAL A 1101 21.79 -49.21 16.13
C VAL A 1101 22.07 -49.32 14.65
N VAL A 1102 22.81 -50.35 14.27
CA VAL A 1102 23.14 -50.64 12.87
C VAL A 1102 22.09 -51.58 12.30
N VAL A 1103 21.50 -51.21 11.18
CA VAL A 1103 20.61 -52.02 10.34
C VAL A 1103 21.40 -52.39 9.09
N ASP A 1104 21.51 -53.68 8.78
CA ASP A 1104 22.31 -54.18 7.65
C ASP A 1104 21.62 -55.31 6.87
N ALA A 1105 20.38 -55.64 7.21
CA ALA A 1105 19.58 -56.69 6.59
C ALA A 1105 18.14 -56.24 6.32
N ALA A 1106 17.86 -54.97 6.08
CA ALA A 1106 16.49 -54.48 5.85
C ALA A 1106 15.92 -54.92 4.49
N LYS A 1107 16.77 -55.05 3.48
CA LYS A 1107 16.35 -55.51 2.14
C LYS A 1107 15.97 -56.99 2.13
N PRO A 1108 15.11 -57.44 1.20
CA PRO A 1108 14.74 -58.84 1.13
C PRO A 1108 15.95 -59.77 0.99
N GLY A 1109 15.88 -60.97 1.58
CA GLY A 1109 16.92 -61.98 1.41
C GLY A 1109 17.08 -62.38 -0.07
N THR A 1110 18.30 -62.71 -0.49
CA THR A 1110 18.57 -63.05 -1.89
C THR A 1110 17.83 -64.32 -2.32
N PRO A 1111 16.91 -64.25 -3.29
CA PRO A 1111 16.20 -65.43 -3.76
C PRO A 1111 17.07 -66.28 -4.68
N VAL A 1112 16.84 -67.60 -4.68
CA VAL A 1112 17.48 -68.57 -5.56
C VAL A 1112 16.44 -69.14 -6.53
N LEU A 1113 16.74 -69.05 -7.81
CA LEU A 1113 15.86 -69.52 -8.88
C LEU A 1113 16.25 -70.94 -9.30
N SER A 1114 15.25 -71.74 -9.66
CA SER A 1114 15.38 -73.05 -10.31
C SER A 1114 14.25 -73.24 -11.32
N HIS A 1115 14.40 -74.22 -12.23
CA HIS A 1115 13.35 -74.58 -13.18
C HIS A 1115 13.21 -76.11 -13.28
N ASP A 1116 12.05 -76.57 -13.73
CA ASP A 1116 11.75 -78.00 -13.94
C ASP A 1116 11.80 -78.45 -15.42
N ASN A 1117 12.18 -77.55 -16.34
CA ASN A 1117 12.34 -77.81 -17.79
C ASN A 1117 13.43 -78.85 -18.13
N HIS A 1118 13.25 -80.11 -17.74
CA HIS A 1118 14.19 -81.20 -17.99
C HIS A 1118 13.93 -81.93 -19.31
N ASP A 1119 12.71 -81.82 -19.86
CA ASP A 1119 12.29 -82.41 -21.14
C ASP A 1119 12.47 -81.45 -22.34
N GLY A 1120 12.60 -80.15 -22.08
CA GLY A 1120 12.90 -79.12 -23.06
C GLY A 1120 11.73 -78.79 -23.99
N ASP A 1121 10.49 -79.02 -23.55
CA ASP A 1121 9.26 -78.95 -24.36
C ASP A 1121 8.65 -77.53 -24.48
N GLY A 1122 9.22 -76.55 -23.78
CA GLY A 1122 8.75 -75.16 -23.80
C GLY A 1122 7.63 -74.86 -22.79
N THR A 1123 7.29 -75.80 -21.90
CA THR A 1123 6.37 -75.62 -20.78
C THR A 1123 7.03 -75.99 -19.46
N TYR A 1124 7.29 -75.00 -18.61
CA TYR A 1124 8.02 -75.21 -17.35
C TYR A 1124 7.65 -74.20 -16.28
N THR A 1125 8.00 -74.52 -15.04
CA THR A 1125 7.83 -73.67 -13.87
C THR A 1125 9.19 -73.15 -13.43
N VAL A 1126 9.35 -71.82 -13.45
CA VAL A 1126 10.44 -71.14 -12.75
C VAL A 1126 10.02 -70.99 -11.29
N THR A 1127 10.73 -71.66 -10.40
CA THR A 1127 10.52 -71.58 -8.95
C THR A 1127 11.61 -70.71 -8.33
N THR A 1128 11.20 -69.75 -7.54
CA THR A 1128 12.07 -68.83 -6.81
C THR A 1128 11.89 -69.07 -5.32
N ASN A 1129 12.96 -69.49 -4.64
CA ASN A 1129 12.95 -69.74 -3.20
C ASN A 1129 13.89 -68.77 -2.49
N MET A 1130 13.40 -68.10 -1.45
CA MET A 1130 14.23 -67.47 -0.43
C MET A 1130 14.08 -68.27 0.85
N TRP A 1131 15.14 -68.96 1.28
CA TRP A 1131 15.06 -69.94 2.37
C TRP A 1131 15.13 -69.31 3.77
N TRP A 1132 15.81 -68.17 3.89
CA TRP A 1132 15.98 -67.43 5.12
C TRP A 1132 16.41 -66.00 4.80
N GLY A 1133 15.96 -65.01 5.58
CA GLY A 1133 16.29 -63.60 5.40
C GLY A 1133 15.07 -62.69 5.57
N THR A 1134 15.26 -61.38 5.43
CA THR A 1134 14.16 -60.42 5.49
C THR A 1134 13.20 -60.67 4.34
N ASN A 1135 11.91 -60.69 4.64
CA ASN A 1135 10.91 -61.07 3.67
C ASN A 1135 10.56 -59.90 2.74
N ALA A 1136 10.26 -60.25 1.48
CA ALA A 1136 9.64 -59.33 0.54
C ALA A 1136 8.13 -59.20 0.80
N THR A 1137 7.59 -58.04 0.42
CA THR A 1137 6.14 -57.76 0.37
C THR A 1137 5.59 -57.82 -1.05
N SER A 1138 6.46 -57.85 -2.08
CA SER A 1138 6.08 -58.12 -3.47
C SER A 1138 7.24 -58.71 -4.28
N TYR A 1139 6.94 -59.19 -5.49
CA TYR A 1139 7.95 -59.71 -6.42
C TYR A 1139 7.69 -59.26 -7.86
N ARG A 1140 8.75 -59.27 -8.68
CA ARG A 1140 8.70 -59.13 -10.15
C ARG A 1140 9.51 -60.24 -10.80
N VAL A 1141 8.94 -60.91 -11.80
CA VAL A 1141 9.60 -61.90 -12.65
C VAL A 1141 9.91 -61.23 -13.98
N LEU A 1142 11.19 -61.18 -14.33
CA LEU A 1142 11.67 -60.65 -15.59
C LEU A 1142 12.13 -61.80 -16.48
N GLN A 1143 11.65 -61.81 -17.71
CA GLN A 1143 12.12 -62.68 -18.77
C GLN A 1143 12.82 -61.82 -19.84
N ASP A 1144 14.08 -62.11 -20.12
CA ASP A 1144 14.92 -61.38 -21.09
C ASP A 1144 14.90 -59.85 -20.90
N GLY A 1145 14.80 -59.42 -19.64
CA GLY A 1145 14.75 -58.01 -19.24
C GLY A 1145 13.35 -57.37 -19.21
N ALA A 1146 12.30 -58.07 -19.66
CA ALA A 1146 10.92 -57.60 -19.61
C ALA A 1146 10.15 -58.22 -18.43
N VAL A 1147 9.35 -57.43 -17.72
CA VAL A 1147 8.49 -57.94 -16.62
C VAL A 1147 7.37 -58.79 -17.22
N VAL A 1148 7.29 -60.06 -16.80
CA VAL A 1148 6.29 -61.04 -17.27
C VAL A 1148 5.32 -61.50 -16.18
N ALA A 1149 5.64 -61.26 -14.90
CA ALA A 1149 4.72 -61.44 -13.79
C ALA A 1149 5.11 -60.59 -12.59
N GLU A 1150 4.13 -60.15 -11.81
CA GLU A 1150 4.32 -59.45 -10.55
C GLU A 1150 3.20 -59.82 -9.55
N GLY A 1151 3.44 -59.62 -8.27
CA GLY A 1151 2.43 -59.93 -7.24
C GLY A 1151 2.86 -59.57 -5.83
N SER A 1152 1.90 -59.57 -4.91
CA SER A 1152 2.12 -59.32 -3.47
C SER A 1152 2.51 -60.59 -2.72
N LEU A 1153 3.31 -60.43 -1.66
CA LEU A 1153 3.72 -61.48 -0.73
C LEU A 1153 3.38 -61.07 0.71
N THR A 1154 3.01 -62.04 1.54
CA THR A 1154 2.90 -61.83 2.99
C THR A 1154 4.27 -62.03 3.63
N ALA A 1155 4.79 -60.97 4.26
CA ALA A 1155 6.06 -61.02 4.98
C ALA A 1155 5.94 -61.81 6.30
N ARG A 1156 6.90 -62.69 6.56
CA ARG A 1156 7.05 -63.54 7.76
C ARG A 1156 8.53 -63.67 8.15
N THR A 1157 9.26 -62.54 8.17
CA THR A 1157 10.70 -62.48 8.50
C THR A 1157 11.02 -63.24 9.79
N PRO A 1158 12.10 -64.07 9.84
CA PRO A 1158 13.07 -64.38 8.79
C PRO A 1158 12.73 -65.63 7.96
N GLY A 1159 11.46 -66.03 7.93
CA GLY A 1159 10.98 -67.29 7.36
C GLY A 1159 11.13 -67.40 5.83
N ALA A 1160 11.02 -68.62 5.31
CA ALA A 1160 11.15 -68.88 3.88
C ALA A 1160 9.97 -68.31 3.06
N GLN A 1161 10.26 -67.88 1.84
CA GLN A 1161 9.29 -67.42 0.85
C GLN A 1161 9.52 -68.12 -0.50
N GLN A 1162 8.42 -68.41 -1.21
CA GLN A 1162 8.47 -69.06 -2.52
C GLN A 1162 7.53 -68.35 -3.49
N VAL A 1163 8.01 -68.18 -4.73
CA VAL A 1163 7.25 -67.68 -5.88
C VAL A 1163 7.41 -68.65 -7.03
N THR A 1164 6.34 -68.95 -7.76
CA THR A 1164 6.38 -69.78 -8.95
C THR A 1164 5.80 -69.03 -10.14
N TYR A 1165 6.50 -69.06 -11.27
CA TYR A 1165 6.02 -68.56 -12.55
C TYR A 1165 5.97 -69.71 -13.56
N ARG A 1166 4.81 -69.91 -14.18
CA ARG A 1166 4.61 -70.95 -15.19
C ARG A 1166 4.76 -70.36 -16.59
N ALA A 1167 5.82 -70.74 -17.29
CA ALA A 1167 6.04 -70.43 -18.68
C ALA A 1167 5.43 -71.53 -19.57
N SER A 1168 4.74 -71.17 -20.65
CA SER A 1168 4.12 -72.12 -21.57
C SER A 1168 4.17 -71.61 -23.01
N GLY A 1169 4.47 -72.50 -23.96
CA GLY A 1169 4.56 -72.13 -25.38
C GLY A 1169 5.85 -71.36 -25.72
N MET A 1170 6.90 -71.57 -24.94
CA MET A 1170 8.18 -70.88 -25.11
C MET A 1170 8.88 -71.33 -26.40
N ALA A 1171 9.35 -70.38 -27.20
CA ALA A 1171 10.06 -70.69 -28.45
C ALA A 1171 11.39 -71.39 -28.19
N ARG A 1172 11.86 -72.21 -29.16
CA ARG A 1172 13.18 -72.86 -29.11
C ARG A 1172 14.29 -71.81 -28.96
N GLY A 1173 15.12 -71.94 -27.93
CA GLY A 1173 16.15 -70.95 -27.58
C GLY A 1173 16.41 -70.89 -26.07
N GLY A 1174 17.34 -70.03 -25.65
CA GLY A 1174 17.58 -69.74 -24.23
C GLY A 1174 16.76 -68.55 -23.78
N HIS A 1175 16.02 -68.70 -22.69
CA HIS A 1175 15.22 -67.64 -22.05
C HIS A 1175 15.80 -67.35 -20.67
N THR A 1176 16.18 -66.10 -20.41
CA THR A 1176 16.81 -65.71 -19.14
C THR A 1176 15.78 -65.17 -18.18
N TYR A 1177 15.70 -65.76 -16.99
CA TYR A 1177 14.80 -65.33 -15.92
C TYR A 1177 15.57 -64.71 -14.77
N LEU A 1178 15.05 -63.59 -14.28
CA LEU A 1178 15.46 -62.92 -13.06
C LEU A 1178 14.22 -62.69 -12.22
N VAL A 1179 14.29 -62.94 -10.91
CA VAL A 1179 13.21 -62.58 -9.99
C VAL A 1179 13.74 -61.58 -8.98
N GLU A 1180 13.01 -60.48 -8.86
CA GLU A 1180 13.23 -59.41 -7.90
C GLU A 1180 12.24 -59.55 -6.76
N PHE A 1181 12.74 -59.54 -5.55
CA PHE A 1181 11.98 -59.45 -4.31
C PHE A 1181 12.05 -58.01 -3.81
N VAL A 1182 10.90 -57.43 -3.44
CA VAL A 1182 10.76 -56.02 -3.10
C VAL A 1182 10.11 -55.88 -1.72
N ASN A 1183 10.64 -54.99 -0.89
CA ASN A 1183 9.97 -54.47 0.30
C ASN A 1183 10.22 -52.96 0.42
N ASP A 1184 9.73 -52.34 1.50
CA ASP A 1184 9.88 -50.89 1.75
C ASP A 1184 11.34 -50.44 1.87
N ALA A 1185 12.27 -51.36 2.18
CA ALA A 1185 13.70 -51.07 2.27
C ALA A 1185 14.45 -51.25 0.94
N GLY A 1186 13.80 -51.79 -0.09
CA GLY A 1186 14.31 -51.84 -1.45
C GLY A 1186 14.14 -53.19 -2.15
N VAL A 1187 14.96 -53.39 -3.18
CA VAL A 1187 14.89 -54.54 -4.09
C VAL A 1187 16.12 -55.42 -3.93
N THR A 1188 15.90 -56.73 -3.87
CA THR A 1188 16.95 -57.76 -3.97
C THR A 1188 16.63 -58.70 -5.12
N ALA A 1189 17.57 -58.84 -6.06
CA ALA A 1189 17.42 -59.71 -7.21
C ALA A 1189 18.17 -61.04 -7.00
N GLY A 1190 17.58 -62.14 -7.46
CA GLY A 1190 18.26 -63.44 -7.51
C GLY A 1190 19.36 -63.50 -8.57
N LYS A 1191 20.12 -64.59 -8.61
CA LYS A 1191 21.02 -64.82 -9.76
C LYS A 1191 20.16 -65.23 -10.97
N PRO A 1192 20.34 -64.59 -12.15
CA PRO A 1192 19.62 -64.99 -13.35
C PRO A 1192 19.86 -66.46 -13.69
N ILE A 1193 18.84 -67.15 -14.17
CA ILE A 1193 18.96 -68.50 -14.74
C ILE A 1193 18.55 -68.46 -16.20
N THR A 1194 19.23 -69.22 -17.06
CA THR A 1194 18.83 -69.38 -18.46
C THR A 1194 18.21 -70.75 -18.64
N VAL A 1195 16.95 -70.79 -19.08
CA VAL A 1195 16.23 -72.01 -19.39
C VAL A 1195 16.28 -72.25 -20.90
N THR A 1196 16.87 -73.38 -21.31
CA THR A 1196 17.00 -73.74 -22.72
C THR A 1196 15.83 -74.62 -23.17
N VAL A 1197 15.08 -74.18 -24.18
CA VAL A 1197 14.01 -74.93 -24.83
C VAL A 1197 14.55 -75.59 -26.10
N LEU A 1198 14.35 -76.90 -26.24
CA LEU A 1198 14.96 -77.71 -27.30
C LEU A 1198 13.99 -78.10 -28.42
N ARG A 1199 12.69 -78.15 -28.14
CA ARG A 1199 11.65 -78.65 -29.05
C ARG A 1199 10.65 -77.60 -29.44
#